data_AF-A0A397YYE1-F1
#
_entry.id   AF-A0A397YYE1-F1
#
_cell.length_a   1.000
_cell.length_b   1.000
_cell.length_c   1.000
_cell.angle_alpha   90.00
_cell.angle_beta   90.00
_cell.angle_gamma   90.00
#
_symmetry.space_group_name_H-M   'P 1'
#
loop_
_entity.id
_entity.type
_entity.pdbx_description
1 polymer ?
#
loop_
_entity_poly.entity_id
_entity_poly.type
_entity_poly.pdbx_seq_one_letter_code
_entity_poly.pdbx_strand_id
1 'polypeptide(L)'
;MASSALSNLMLAIHEKKTNSVDLYRPLRNYITFTYSEREAQLLEDDLETLNQLRSDVERVPDPSPSARRDLLISYYKALCLVETRFPISPEKHHVNAVSFLWHDTFKQKQKATQQNIHLEKAAVLFNLAATYSQIGLGHDRTTVDGRRQASHAFIGAAGAFAYLRDNESTKASIGQSSTTVDVSVECVGMLERLMLAQAQECVFENTIAKGSTPGVCAKIARQVGIYYEEALAALTAPPLKDHFEKGWISHVQMKAALFYSEACYRYGMELHEKEEIAEEIARLRSGSSRLAEAKKSSRGAPAQLIEAMNKLEASISCNLDRAVKENDRVYLMRVPSPASLSPLPTFSMVKPMNMTEILDASKEKMFAILVPDSSAKALSRYTEMVDDVIRTQAERLQQASELTRVRLKEMDLPDSILAVDGHSTLPADLREDVEAVQISGGPASLEAELQQLRDLKRVNQELLVHTEELLQKEATEDTQFRSQFGTRWTRPQSSTLTKNLQDRLNRFAANLKQAGESDVKIERSVRENSALMSILDRRPIESAIPSLAKPMMSLDATEDAIVGTLKQSLRQLENLGAQRAGLEDMLKEMKRKDDILPKLMTITGSYEDMFRKEISKYDHICEDISQNIEVQEQLLRQIQAQNEEFSTVFNLEDYKASREKCYNQIQAAISKYREIKENVNEGLKFYVTLQDAITNVKQQCSDFVMTRSIQCQEMIEDVQRQMSGLSFQDRRNSGPYPSVHQPTATSSPPPQETHNPSHPHPQAPYYRPPEQVSRPGYSMPPYGPPPPYQAPHGQAPQPYPPQAPQQQQPPYPSWQQGSYYDPQAQQPRPPYSAPNPYLHPPQPQPPHQGGGYYRH
;
A
#
# COMPACT_ATOMS: atom_id res chain seq x y z
N MET A 1 15.31 -63.24 -56.06
CA MET A 1 14.74 -62.35 -57.11
C MET A 1 14.36 -61.03 -56.47
N ALA A 2 14.46 -59.91 -57.20
CA ALA A 2 14.18 -58.58 -56.63
C ALA A 2 12.66 -58.36 -56.52
N SER A 3 12.13 -58.28 -55.30
CA SER A 3 10.80 -57.72 -55.08
C SER A 3 10.88 -56.20 -55.16
N SER A 4 10.26 -55.60 -56.17
CA SER A 4 9.91 -54.18 -56.10
C SER A 4 9.07 -53.95 -54.84
N ALA A 5 9.50 -52.99 -54.01
CA ALA A 5 8.73 -52.54 -52.88
C ALA A 5 7.68 -51.54 -53.38
N LEU A 6 6.45 -52.00 -53.53
CA LEU A 6 5.30 -51.10 -53.59
C LEU A 6 5.28 -50.34 -52.28
N SER A 7 5.45 -49.02 -52.31
CA SER A 7 5.37 -48.17 -51.13
C SER A 7 3.93 -48.17 -50.64
N ASN A 8 3.65 -48.91 -49.56
CA ASN A 8 2.31 -49.00 -48.98
C ASN A 8 1.78 -47.59 -48.67
N LEU A 9 0.51 -47.31 -49.00
CA LEU A 9 -0.09 -46.00 -48.69
C LEU A 9 0.02 -45.69 -47.19
N MET A 10 0.34 -44.43 -46.86
CA MET A 10 0.41 -43.90 -45.50
C MET A 10 -0.57 -42.72 -45.36
N LEU A 11 -0.98 -42.41 -44.13
CA LEU A 11 -1.86 -41.29 -43.83
C LEU A 11 -1.04 -40.07 -43.41
N ALA A 12 -1.47 -38.88 -43.83
CA ALA A 12 -1.02 -37.61 -43.28
C ALA A 12 -2.23 -36.87 -42.71
N ILE A 13 -1.98 -36.01 -41.72
CA ILE A 13 -3.01 -35.23 -41.04
C ILE A 13 -3.09 -33.85 -41.72
N HIS A 14 -4.28 -33.32 -41.90
CA HIS A 14 -4.48 -31.95 -42.39
C HIS A 14 -4.35 -30.95 -41.24
N GLU A 15 -3.93 -29.72 -41.54
CA GLU A 15 -3.91 -28.64 -40.56
C GLU A 15 -5.33 -28.20 -40.17
N LYS A 16 -5.54 -27.90 -38.88
CA LYS A 16 -6.72 -27.20 -38.37
C LYS A 16 -6.78 -25.80 -38.97
N LYS A 17 -8.01 -25.29 -39.11
CA LYS A 17 -8.29 -23.95 -39.67
C LYS A 17 -8.80 -23.01 -38.58
N THR A 18 -8.22 -21.83 -38.50
CA THR A 18 -8.64 -20.74 -37.61
C THR A 18 -9.35 -19.62 -38.38
N ASN A 19 -9.97 -18.70 -37.64
CA ASN A 19 -10.36 -17.38 -38.16
C ASN A 19 -9.24 -16.36 -37.84
N SER A 20 -9.31 -15.18 -38.46
CA SER A 20 -8.38 -14.09 -38.15
C SER A 20 -8.62 -13.49 -36.76
N VAL A 21 -7.54 -13.20 -36.02
CA VAL A 21 -7.58 -12.69 -34.65
C VAL A 21 -6.58 -11.54 -34.47
N ASP A 22 -7.09 -10.35 -34.13
CA ASP A 22 -6.27 -9.19 -33.72
C ASP A 22 -5.68 -9.45 -32.32
N LEU A 23 -4.39 -9.78 -32.26
CA LEU A 23 -3.64 -9.89 -31.00
C LEU A 23 -2.98 -8.57 -30.62
N TYR A 24 -2.59 -7.77 -31.61
CA TYR A 24 -1.91 -6.51 -31.41
C TYR A 24 -2.70 -5.54 -30.51
N ARG A 25 -3.95 -5.19 -30.86
CA ARG A 25 -4.69 -4.16 -30.11
C ARG A 25 -5.03 -4.58 -28.67
N PRO A 26 -5.54 -5.80 -28.39
CA PRO A 26 -5.87 -6.18 -27.02
C PRO A 26 -4.66 -6.24 -26.09
N LEU A 27 -3.52 -6.73 -26.58
CA LEU A 27 -2.28 -6.83 -25.81
C LEU A 27 -1.65 -5.45 -25.58
N ARG A 28 -1.63 -4.57 -26.60
CA ARG A 28 -1.17 -3.18 -26.45
C ARG A 28 -2.01 -2.41 -25.43
N ASN A 29 -3.34 -2.48 -25.54
CA ASN A 29 -4.27 -1.83 -24.61
C ASN A 29 -4.07 -2.32 -23.16
N TYR A 30 -3.78 -3.61 -22.96
CA TYR A 30 -3.45 -4.15 -21.64
C TYR A 30 -2.14 -3.56 -21.10
N ILE A 31 -1.08 -3.43 -21.93
CA ILE A 31 0.17 -2.81 -21.48
C ILE A 31 -0.05 -1.34 -21.09
N THR A 32 -0.74 -0.56 -21.92
CA THR A 32 -1.08 0.84 -21.65
C THR A 32 -1.88 1.01 -20.34
N PHE A 33 -2.79 0.08 -20.04
CA PHE A 33 -3.65 0.15 -18.85
C PHE A 33 -2.99 -0.36 -17.56
N THR A 34 -2.19 -1.42 -17.65
CA THR A 34 -1.59 -2.11 -16.49
C THR A 34 -0.22 -1.58 -16.11
N TYR A 35 0.55 -1.04 -17.07
CA TYR A 35 1.91 -0.53 -16.88
C TYR A 35 1.97 0.94 -17.29
N SER A 36 2.30 1.23 -18.56
CA SER A 36 2.23 2.58 -19.14
C SER A 36 2.25 2.55 -20.66
N GLU A 37 1.81 3.67 -21.27
CA GLU A 37 1.96 3.92 -22.71
C GLU A 37 3.44 3.93 -23.16
N ARG A 38 4.38 4.24 -22.25
CA ARG A 38 5.82 4.18 -22.55
C ARG A 38 6.31 2.74 -22.71
N GLU A 39 5.82 1.82 -21.89
CA GLU A 39 6.15 0.40 -22.01
C GLU A 39 5.45 -0.24 -23.20
N ALA A 40 4.22 0.18 -23.53
CA ALA A 40 3.56 -0.21 -24.78
C ALA A 40 4.41 0.18 -26.00
N GLN A 41 4.91 1.42 -26.03
CA GLN A 41 5.76 1.91 -27.12
C GLN A 41 7.13 1.23 -27.21
N LEU A 42 7.66 0.70 -26.11
CA LEU A 42 8.92 -0.07 -26.08
C LEU A 42 8.75 -1.54 -26.51
N LEU A 43 7.50 -2.02 -26.60
CA LEU A 43 7.15 -3.39 -26.99
C LEU A 43 6.38 -3.44 -28.32
N GLU A 44 6.37 -2.33 -29.06
CA GLU A 44 5.70 -2.18 -30.35
C GLU A 44 6.20 -3.24 -31.37
N ASP A 45 7.53 -3.39 -31.51
CA ASP A 45 8.17 -4.40 -32.37
C ASP A 45 7.78 -5.85 -31.98
N ASP A 46 7.67 -6.15 -30.69
CA ASP A 46 7.28 -7.46 -30.16
C ASP A 46 5.81 -7.77 -30.47
N LEU A 47 4.93 -6.77 -30.30
CA LEU A 47 3.49 -6.85 -30.59
C LEU A 47 3.24 -7.02 -32.10
N GLU A 48 3.93 -6.26 -32.95
CA GLU A 48 3.87 -6.42 -34.40
C GLU A 48 4.39 -7.80 -34.83
N THR A 49 5.52 -8.25 -34.27
CA THR A 49 6.10 -9.57 -34.57
C THR A 49 5.14 -10.70 -34.19
N LEU A 50 4.52 -10.66 -33.00
CA LEU A 50 3.52 -11.65 -32.57
C LEU A 50 2.30 -11.66 -33.51
N ASN A 51 1.81 -10.48 -33.90
CA ASN A 51 0.65 -10.35 -34.78
C ASN A 51 0.96 -10.80 -36.23
N GLN A 52 2.19 -10.57 -36.70
CA GLN A 52 2.67 -11.07 -37.99
C GLN A 52 2.84 -12.59 -38.00
N LEU A 53 3.43 -13.17 -36.94
CA LEU A 53 3.52 -14.63 -36.78
C LEU A 53 2.12 -15.28 -36.80
N ARG A 54 1.14 -14.69 -36.13
CA ARG A 54 -0.26 -15.15 -36.19
C ARG A 54 -0.84 -15.01 -37.59
N SER A 55 -0.63 -13.87 -38.24
CA SER A 55 -1.08 -13.62 -39.62
C SER A 55 -0.51 -14.64 -40.63
N ASP A 56 0.72 -15.10 -40.45
CA ASP A 56 1.33 -16.12 -41.31
C ASP A 56 0.87 -17.55 -40.96
N VAL A 57 0.49 -17.83 -39.70
CA VAL A 57 -0.17 -19.09 -39.33
C VAL A 57 -1.59 -19.17 -39.91
N GLU A 58 -2.31 -18.04 -39.99
CA GLU A 58 -3.62 -17.93 -40.64
C GLU A 58 -3.58 -18.16 -42.16
N ARG A 59 -2.48 -17.77 -42.82
CA ARG A 59 -2.33 -17.89 -44.27
C ARG A 59 -2.26 -19.36 -44.71
N VAL A 60 -2.87 -19.63 -45.87
CA VAL A 60 -2.76 -20.89 -46.61
C VAL A 60 -1.28 -21.18 -46.90
N PRO A 61 -0.80 -22.43 -46.76
CA PRO A 61 0.63 -22.72 -46.84
C PRO A 61 1.20 -22.54 -48.27
N ASP A 62 1.73 -21.35 -48.51
CA ASP A 62 2.75 -21.06 -49.52
C ASP A 62 4.04 -20.52 -48.85
N PRO A 63 4.54 -21.29 -47.87
CA PRO A 63 5.95 -21.66 -47.91
C PRO A 63 6.12 -23.19 -47.81
N SER A 64 7.34 -23.68 -48.05
CA SER A 64 7.62 -25.13 -47.98
C SER A 64 7.23 -25.75 -46.62
N PRO A 65 6.87 -27.05 -46.55
CA PRO A 65 6.49 -27.69 -45.29
C PRO A 65 7.52 -27.56 -44.16
N SER A 66 8.82 -27.53 -44.48
CA SER A 66 9.89 -27.26 -43.48
C SER A 66 9.78 -25.84 -42.90
N ALA A 67 9.51 -24.83 -43.73
CA ALA A 67 9.32 -23.46 -43.27
C ALA A 67 7.99 -23.29 -42.51
N ARG A 68 6.92 -24.01 -42.91
CA ARG A 68 5.65 -24.06 -42.17
C ARG A 68 5.85 -24.63 -40.76
N ARG A 69 6.65 -25.70 -40.62
CA ARG A 69 7.07 -26.26 -39.33
C ARG A 69 7.81 -25.23 -38.47
N ASP A 70 8.77 -24.51 -39.04
CA ASP A 70 9.61 -23.56 -38.29
C ASP A 70 8.82 -22.31 -37.84
N LEU A 71 7.88 -21.84 -38.67
CA LEU A 71 6.89 -20.82 -38.30
C LEU A 71 6.03 -21.27 -37.11
N LEU A 72 5.49 -22.49 -37.14
CA LEU A 72 4.65 -23.03 -36.07
C LEU A 72 5.42 -23.21 -34.76
N ILE A 73 6.70 -23.60 -34.80
CA ILE A 73 7.60 -23.65 -33.64
C ILE A 73 7.78 -22.24 -33.06
N SER A 74 8.11 -21.25 -33.92
CA SER A 74 8.38 -19.87 -33.51
C SER A 74 7.15 -19.21 -32.88
N TYR A 75 5.97 -19.42 -33.48
CA TYR A 75 4.70 -18.93 -32.95
C TYR A 75 4.31 -19.64 -31.65
N TYR A 76 4.53 -20.96 -31.52
CA TYR A 76 4.29 -21.68 -30.26
C TYR A 76 5.16 -21.13 -29.11
N LYS A 77 6.43 -20.81 -29.37
CA LYS A 77 7.30 -20.17 -28.37
C LYS A 77 6.80 -18.78 -27.97
N ALA A 78 6.40 -17.95 -28.95
CA ALA A 78 5.80 -16.64 -28.68
C ALA A 78 4.54 -16.76 -27.80
N LEU A 79 3.66 -17.73 -28.08
CA LEU A 79 2.49 -18.01 -27.24
C LEU A 79 2.87 -18.44 -25.80
N CYS A 80 3.96 -19.20 -25.62
CA CYS A 80 4.45 -19.55 -24.27
C CYS A 80 4.93 -18.32 -23.50
N LEU A 81 5.56 -17.34 -24.16
CA LEU A 81 5.91 -16.07 -23.52
C LEU A 81 4.66 -15.26 -23.18
N VAL A 82 3.69 -15.17 -24.11
CA VAL A 82 2.42 -14.48 -23.89
C VAL A 82 1.66 -15.05 -22.68
N GLU A 83 1.59 -16.38 -22.54
CA GLU A 83 0.98 -17.07 -21.38
C GLU A 83 1.55 -16.60 -20.04
N THR A 84 2.85 -16.29 -19.97
CA THR A 84 3.50 -15.82 -18.74
C THR A 84 3.34 -14.33 -18.46
N ARG A 85 3.00 -13.51 -19.47
CA ARG A 85 2.97 -12.03 -19.35
C ARG A 85 1.58 -11.41 -19.44
N PHE A 86 0.64 -12.11 -20.09
CA PHE A 86 -0.71 -11.61 -20.35
C PHE A 86 -1.75 -12.61 -19.86
N PRO A 87 -2.49 -12.30 -18.78
CA PRO A 87 -3.62 -13.13 -18.38
C PRO A 87 -4.73 -12.97 -19.43
N ILE A 88 -5.02 -14.02 -20.19
CA ILE A 88 -6.12 -14.08 -21.15
C ILE A 88 -7.27 -14.87 -20.50
N SER A 89 -8.30 -14.16 -20.04
CA SER A 89 -9.55 -14.72 -19.52
C SER A 89 -10.73 -13.75 -19.75
N PRO A 90 -11.99 -14.17 -19.54
CA PRO A 90 -13.17 -13.27 -19.60
C PRO A 90 -13.22 -12.17 -18.51
N GLU A 91 -12.27 -12.13 -17.58
CA GLU A 91 -12.30 -11.18 -16.45
C GLU A 91 -11.98 -9.74 -16.87
N LYS A 92 -12.59 -8.77 -16.17
CA LYS A 92 -12.54 -7.35 -16.53
C LYS A 92 -11.11 -6.76 -16.60
N HIS A 93 -10.19 -7.27 -15.78
CA HIS A 93 -8.80 -6.79 -15.68
C HIS A 93 -7.80 -7.63 -16.50
N HIS A 94 -8.29 -8.62 -17.24
CA HIS A 94 -7.52 -9.51 -18.11
C HIS A 94 -7.74 -9.14 -19.59
N VAL A 95 -7.02 -9.80 -20.50
CA VAL A 95 -7.13 -9.59 -21.96
C VAL A 95 -8.41 -10.26 -22.50
N ASN A 96 -9.56 -9.72 -22.09
CA ASN A 96 -10.90 -10.24 -22.34
C ASN A 96 -11.46 -9.94 -23.75
N ALA A 97 -10.78 -9.14 -24.57
CA ALA A 97 -11.17 -8.86 -25.95
C ALA A 97 -10.71 -9.93 -26.95
N VAL A 98 -9.81 -10.85 -26.55
CA VAL A 98 -9.33 -11.94 -27.40
C VAL A 98 -10.25 -13.16 -27.29
N SER A 99 -10.49 -13.82 -28.42
CA SER A 99 -11.20 -15.10 -28.51
C SER A 99 -10.59 -15.93 -29.62
N PHE A 100 -9.94 -17.04 -29.28
CA PHE A 100 -9.34 -17.96 -30.24
C PHE A 100 -10.40 -18.94 -30.76
N LEU A 101 -10.51 -19.10 -32.08
CA LEU A 101 -11.49 -19.96 -32.73
C LEU A 101 -10.80 -20.94 -33.68
N TRP A 102 -11.03 -22.24 -33.46
CA TRP A 102 -10.46 -23.31 -34.28
C TRP A 102 -11.50 -24.34 -34.69
N HIS A 103 -11.46 -24.72 -35.97
CA HIS A 103 -12.28 -25.79 -36.54
C HIS A 103 -11.66 -27.16 -36.28
N ASP A 104 -12.52 -28.17 -36.23
CA ASP A 104 -12.13 -29.57 -36.11
C ASP A 104 -11.62 -30.11 -37.47
N THR A 105 -10.48 -30.80 -37.45
CA THR A 105 -9.80 -31.34 -38.64
C THR A 105 -10.65 -32.35 -39.39
N PHE A 106 -11.27 -33.29 -38.66
CA PHE A 106 -11.98 -34.45 -39.20
C PHE A 106 -13.48 -34.18 -39.36
N LYS A 107 -14.02 -33.17 -38.65
CA LYS A 107 -15.42 -32.73 -38.71
C LYS A 107 -15.52 -31.21 -38.83
N GLN A 108 -14.98 -30.61 -39.90
CA GLN A 108 -14.86 -29.16 -40.16
C GLN A 108 -16.11 -28.27 -39.94
N LYS A 109 -17.31 -28.83 -39.75
CA LYS A 109 -18.51 -28.09 -39.28
C LYS A 109 -18.50 -27.80 -37.77
N GLN A 110 -17.74 -28.57 -36.99
CA GLN A 110 -17.50 -28.39 -35.57
C GLN A 110 -16.33 -27.44 -35.35
N LYS A 111 -16.41 -26.64 -34.30
CA LYS A 111 -15.40 -25.65 -33.90
C LYS A 111 -15.48 -25.40 -32.40
N ALA A 112 -14.36 -25.04 -31.80
CA ALA A 112 -14.29 -24.51 -30.45
C ALA A 112 -13.89 -23.03 -30.50
N THR A 113 -14.44 -22.24 -29.58
CA THR A 113 -14.03 -20.86 -29.32
C THR A 113 -13.74 -20.73 -27.84
N GLN A 114 -12.58 -20.19 -27.47
CA GLN A 114 -12.20 -19.98 -26.06
C GLN A 114 -11.46 -18.66 -25.85
N GLN A 115 -11.65 -18.08 -24.67
CA GLN A 115 -10.93 -16.89 -24.20
C GLN A 115 -9.78 -17.30 -23.28
N ASN A 116 -9.00 -18.30 -23.68
CA ASN A 116 -7.77 -18.74 -23.03
C ASN A 116 -6.72 -19.06 -24.11
N ILE A 117 -5.44 -19.06 -23.76
CA ILE A 117 -4.36 -19.31 -24.72
C ILE A 117 -4.17 -20.81 -25.05
N HIS A 118 -4.71 -21.72 -24.24
CA HIS A 118 -4.50 -23.16 -24.38
C HIS A 118 -5.14 -23.75 -25.64
N LEU A 119 -6.30 -23.26 -26.08
CA LEU A 119 -6.88 -23.70 -27.35
C LEU A 119 -6.00 -23.32 -28.55
N GLU A 120 -5.39 -22.12 -28.52
CA GLU A 120 -4.46 -21.65 -29.54
C GLU A 120 -3.19 -22.51 -29.55
N LYS A 121 -2.55 -22.67 -28.39
CA LYS A 121 -1.36 -23.53 -28.21
C LYS A 121 -1.62 -24.97 -28.66
N ALA A 122 -2.77 -25.55 -28.27
CA ALA A 122 -3.15 -26.90 -28.65
C ALA A 122 -3.33 -27.06 -30.16
N ALA A 123 -3.97 -26.09 -30.83
CA ALA A 123 -4.16 -26.12 -32.28
C ALA A 123 -2.85 -25.89 -33.05
N VAL A 124 -1.96 -25.02 -32.58
CA VAL A 124 -0.63 -24.80 -33.18
C VAL A 124 0.23 -26.07 -33.08
N LEU A 125 0.22 -26.77 -31.94
CA LEU A 125 0.92 -28.07 -31.80
C LEU A 125 0.31 -29.16 -32.68
N PHE A 126 -1.02 -29.21 -32.82
CA PHE A 126 -1.68 -30.12 -33.74
C PHE A 126 -1.25 -29.83 -35.19
N ASN A 127 -1.19 -28.57 -35.60
CA ASN A 127 -0.72 -28.18 -36.93
C ASN A 127 0.77 -28.49 -37.14
N LEU A 128 1.61 -28.35 -36.11
CA LEU A 128 3.02 -28.76 -36.16
C LEU A 128 3.14 -30.26 -36.43
N ALA A 129 2.38 -31.09 -35.70
CA ALA A 129 2.31 -32.53 -35.91
C ALA A 129 1.77 -32.91 -37.30
N ALA A 130 0.75 -32.19 -37.77
CA ALA A 130 0.19 -32.36 -39.11
C ALA A 130 1.23 -32.04 -40.20
N THR A 131 1.94 -30.93 -40.08
CA THR A 131 3.02 -30.53 -41.00
C THR A 131 4.14 -31.58 -41.03
N TYR A 132 4.57 -32.09 -39.87
CA TYR A 132 5.52 -33.21 -39.79
C TYR A 132 5.01 -34.48 -40.51
N SER A 133 3.72 -34.82 -40.38
CA SER A 133 3.14 -35.97 -41.08
C SER A 133 3.09 -35.79 -42.61
N GLN A 134 2.89 -34.55 -43.08
CA GLN A 134 2.90 -34.19 -44.51
C GLN A 134 4.33 -34.21 -45.08
N ILE A 135 5.33 -33.74 -44.31
CA ILE A 135 6.75 -33.92 -44.64
C ILE A 135 7.05 -35.42 -44.78
N GLY A 136 6.62 -36.25 -43.82
CA GLY A 136 6.82 -37.70 -43.85
C GLY A 136 6.21 -38.40 -45.06
N LEU A 137 5.04 -37.95 -45.51
CA LEU A 137 4.38 -38.45 -46.72
C LEU A 137 5.05 -37.96 -48.03
N GLY A 138 5.67 -36.77 -48.02
CA GLY A 138 6.30 -36.15 -49.18
C GLY A 138 7.68 -36.70 -49.58
N HIS A 139 8.32 -37.50 -48.74
CA HIS A 139 9.64 -38.10 -49.04
C HIS A 139 9.53 -39.37 -49.90
N ASP A 140 10.41 -39.51 -50.89
CA ASP A 140 10.47 -40.69 -51.76
C ASP A 140 11.02 -41.94 -51.02
N ARG A 141 10.10 -42.78 -50.54
CA ARG A 141 10.38 -44.04 -49.85
C ARG A 141 10.84 -45.18 -50.74
N THR A 142 11.05 -44.99 -52.05
CA THR A 142 11.83 -45.95 -52.86
C THR A 142 13.32 -45.91 -52.48
N THR A 143 13.84 -44.72 -52.14
CA THR A 143 15.24 -44.47 -51.75
C THR A 143 15.52 -44.85 -50.29
N VAL A 144 16.80 -45.09 -49.96
CA VAL A 144 17.25 -45.37 -48.59
C VAL A 144 17.14 -44.13 -47.70
N ASP A 145 17.58 -42.97 -48.19
CA ASP A 145 17.57 -41.73 -47.41
C ASP A 145 16.16 -41.14 -47.31
N GLY A 146 15.31 -41.24 -48.33
CA GLY A 146 13.91 -40.85 -48.25
C GLY A 146 13.11 -41.68 -47.25
N ARG A 147 13.36 -43.00 -47.12
CA ARG A 147 12.81 -43.80 -46.01
C ARG A 147 13.31 -43.33 -44.64
N ARG A 148 14.58 -42.94 -44.52
CA ARG A 148 15.13 -42.41 -43.26
C ARG A 148 14.48 -41.07 -42.90
N GLN A 149 14.37 -40.15 -43.86
CA GLN A 149 13.75 -38.84 -43.69
C GLN A 149 12.25 -38.95 -43.36
N ALA A 150 11.50 -39.79 -44.08
CA ALA A 150 10.11 -40.11 -43.76
C ALA A 150 9.94 -40.63 -42.32
N SER A 151 10.80 -41.57 -41.90
CA SER A 151 10.80 -42.09 -40.53
C SER A 151 11.06 -40.99 -39.49
N HIS A 152 12.03 -40.10 -39.70
CA HIS A 152 12.31 -39.00 -38.79
C HIS A 152 11.17 -37.97 -38.74
N ALA A 153 10.51 -37.70 -39.88
CA ALA A 153 9.37 -36.80 -39.93
C ALA A 153 8.15 -37.36 -39.18
N PHE A 154 7.83 -38.65 -39.33
CA PHE A 154 6.77 -39.30 -38.54
C PHE A 154 7.14 -39.42 -37.04
N ILE A 155 8.42 -39.59 -36.69
CA ILE A 155 8.91 -39.47 -35.30
C ILE A 155 8.70 -38.05 -34.74
N GLY A 156 8.90 -37.01 -35.56
CA GLY A 156 8.56 -35.63 -35.24
C GLY A 156 7.05 -35.42 -35.02
N ALA A 157 6.21 -35.95 -35.90
CA ALA A 157 4.76 -35.89 -35.76
C ALA A 157 4.27 -36.57 -34.46
N ALA A 158 4.80 -37.77 -34.16
CA ALA A 158 4.53 -38.45 -32.90
C ALA A 158 5.02 -37.64 -31.68
N GLY A 159 6.17 -36.99 -31.77
CA GLY A 159 6.69 -36.11 -30.71
C GLY A 159 5.80 -34.89 -30.44
N ALA A 160 5.33 -34.22 -31.50
CA ALA A 160 4.41 -33.09 -31.37
C ALA A 160 3.05 -33.50 -30.81
N PHE A 161 2.50 -34.66 -31.21
CA PHE A 161 1.27 -35.19 -30.62
C PHE A 161 1.47 -35.61 -29.15
N ALA A 162 2.55 -36.31 -28.80
CA ALA A 162 2.85 -36.67 -27.40
C ALA A 162 2.94 -35.40 -26.52
N TYR A 163 3.68 -34.38 -26.98
CA TYR A 163 3.83 -33.12 -26.27
C TYR A 163 2.50 -32.36 -26.12
N LEU A 164 1.67 -32.33 -27.16
CA LEU A 164 0.30 -31.78 -27.13
C LEU A 164 -0.55 -32.45 -26.05
N ARG A 165 -0.63 -33.80 -26.07
CA ARG A 165 -1.40 -34.59 -25.12
C ARG A 165 -1.01 -34.27 -23.68
N ASP A 166 0.29 -34.26 -23.42
CA ASP A 166 0.83 -34.22 -22.06
C ASP A 166 0.89 -32.80 -21.47
N ASN A 167 0.85 -31.74 -22.30
CA ASN A 167 0.99 -30.35 -21.85
C ASN A 167 -0.24 -29.46 -22.06
N GLU A 168 -0.98 -29.60 -23.17
CA GLU A 168 -2.00 -28.60 -23.55
C GLU A 168 -3.40 -29.18 -23.80
N SER A 169 -3.55 -30.45 -24.24
CA SER A 169 -4.87 -31.06 -24.48
C SER A 169 -5.80 -30.95 -23.27
N THR A 170 -5.32 -31.33 -22.08
CA THR A 170 -6.10 -31.23 -20.83
C THR A 170 -6.43 -29.78 -20.47
N LYS A 171 -5.47 -28.85 -20.65
CA LYS A 171 -5.68 -27.43 -20.33
C LYS A 171 -6.72 -26.77 -21.25
N ALA A 172 -6.65 -27.06 -22.55
CA ALA A 172 -7.63 -26.58 -23.53
C ALA A 172 -9.04 -27.10 -23.21
N SER A 173 -9.19 -28.30 -22.66
CA SER A 173 -10.50 -28.83 -22.23
C SER A 173 -11.08 -28.12 -20.99
N ILE A 174 -10.33 -27.27 -20.27
CA ILE A 174 -10.81 -26.49 -19.13
C ILE A 174 -11.45 -25.19 -19.64
N GLY A 175 -12.73 -25.25 -20.00
CA GLY A 175 -13.51 -24.09 -20.43
C GLY A 175 -15.00 -24.35 -20.55
N GLN A 176 -15.82 -23.29 -20.51
CA GLN A 176 -17.27 -23.37 -20.64
C GLN A 176 -17.74 -23.81 -22.05
N SER A 177 -16.86 -23.76 -23.05
CA SER A 177 -17.07 -24.31 -24.38
C SER A 177 -16.14 -25.50 -24.58
N SER A 178 -16.70 -26.68 -24.80
CA SER A 178 -15.95 -27.92 -25.02
C SER A 178 -15.04 -27.84 -26.24
N THR A 179 -13.83 -28.40 -26.13
CA THR A 179 -12.87 -28.49 -27.23
C THR A 179 -13.39 -29.32 -28.41
N THR A 180 -12.80 -29.12 -29.59
CA THR A 180 -12.92 -30.05 -30.71
C THR A 180 -12.29 -31.40 -30.34
N VAL A 181 -12.81 -32.50 -30.90
CA VAL A 181 -12.37 -33.86 -30.50
C VAL A 181 -10.97 -34.14 -31.04
N ASP A 182 -10.58 -33.53 -32.16
CA ASP A 182 -9.24 -33.66 -32.75
C ASP A 182 -8.07 -33.27 -31.81
N VAL A 183 -8.28 -32.41 -30.82
CA VAL A 183 -7.25 -32.02 -29.82
C VAL A 183 -7.40 -32.74 -28.47
N SER A 184 -8.33 -33.69 -28.33
CA SER A 184 -8.53 -34.44 -27.08
C SER A 184 -7.37 -35.40 -26.78
N VAL A 185 -7.19 -35.74 -25.50
CA VAL A 185 -6.12 -36.65 -25.03
C VAL A 185 -6.18 -38.01 -25.75
N GLU A 186 -7.39 -38.52 -25.99
CA GLU A 186 -7.65 -39.78 -26.69
C GLU A 186 -7.31 -39.69 -28.18
N CYS A 187 -7.75 -38.61 -28.85
CA CYS A 187 -7.54 -38.43 -30.29
C CYS A 187 -6.05 -38.21 -30.60
N VAL A 188 -5.42 -37.30 -29.86
CA VAL A 188 -3.99 -36.99 -29.98
C VAL A 188 -3.13 -38.23 -29.63
N GLY A 189 -3.51 -39.00 -28.59
CA GLY A 189 -2.85 -40.26 -28.26
C GLY A 189 -2.97 -41.34 -29.36
N MET A 190 -4.13 -41.43 -30.02
CA MET A 190 -4.33 -42.30 -31.18
C MET A 190 -3.46 -41.86 -32.37
N LEU A 191 -3.40 -40.55 -32.64
CA LEU A 191 -2.57 -39.98 -33.72
C LEU A 191 -1.06 -40.17 -33.46
N GLU A 192 -0.58 -40.05 -32.22
CA GLU A 192 0.80 -40.42 -31.84
C GLU A 192 1.10 -41.86 -32.30
N ARG A 193 0.25 -42.82 -31.94
CA ARG A 193 0.47 -44.24 -32.24
C ARG A 193 0.38 -44.56 -33.73
N LEU A 194 -0.50 -43.88 -34.46
CA LEU A 194 -0.54 -43.95 -35.92
C LEU A 194 0.76 -43.43 -36.57
N MET A 195 1.31 -42.33 -36.05
CA MET A 195 2.59 -41.79 -36.56
C MET A 195 3.78 -42.70 -36.21
N LEU A 196 3.82 -43.29 -35.00
CA LEU A 196 4.83 -44.30 -34.65
C LEU A 196 4.73 -45.56 -35.52
N ALA A 197 3.52 -46.01 -35.85
CA ALA A 197 3.32 -47.14 -36.76
C ALA A 197 3.93 -46.87 -38.14
N GLN A 198 3.68 -45.69 -38.71
CA GLN A 198 4.22 -45.28 -40.01
C GLN A 198 5.75 -45.03 -39.98
N ALA A 199 6.27 -44.50 -38.87
CA ALA A 199 7.72 -44.38 -38.67
C ALA A 199 8.40 -45.76 -38.64
N GLN A 200 7.85 -46.71 -37.87
CA GLN A 200 8.37 -48.08 -37.78
C GLN A 200 8.18 -48.83 -39.12
N GLU A 201 7.14 -48.54 -39.91
CA GLU A 201 6.98 -49.07 -41.28
C GLU A 201 8.09 -48.58 -42.22
N CYS A 202 8.47 -47.30 -42.16
CA CYS A 202 9.63 -46.78 -42.90
C CYS A 202 10.94 -47.49 -42.49
N VAL A 203 11.11 -47.80 -41.20
CA VAL A 203 12.24 -48.61 -40.70
C VAL A 203 12.17 -50.04 -41.22
N PHE A 204 10.98 -50.65 -41.28
CA PHE A 204 10.78 -52.00 -41.79
C PHE A 204 11.13 -52.13 -43.28
N GLU A 205 10.63 -51.21 -44.11
CA GLU A 205 10.97 -51.13 -45.53
C GLU A 205 12.49 -50.97 -45.74
N ASN A 206 13.14 -50.17 -44.89
CA ASN A 206 14.60 -49.99 -44.89
C ASN A 206 15.35 -51.25 -44.41
N THR A 207 14.80 -52.00 -43.46
CA THR A 207 15.37 -53.25 -42.94
C THR A 207 15.38 -54.35 -43.99
N ILE A 208 14.28 -54.50 -44.75
CA ILE A 208 14.20 -55.37 -45.92
C ILE A 208 15.22 -54.93 -46.99
N ALA A 209 15.25 -53.63 -47.32
CA ALA A 209 16.13 -53.11 -48.37
C ALA A 209 17.63 -53.31 -48.07
N LYS A 210 18.01 -53.40 -46.78
CA LYS A 210 19.36 -53.75 -46.31
C LYS A 210 19.70 -55.24 -46.39
N GLY A 211 18.75 -56.12 -46.71
CA GLY A 211 18.97 -57.58 -46.70
C GLY A 211 19.13 -58.17 -45.29
N SER A 212 18.46 -57.59 -44.29
CA SER A 212 18.49 -58.11 -42.91
C SER A 212 17.83 -59.50 -42.80
N THR A 213 18.23 -60.30 -41.82
CA THR A 213 17.72 -61.67 -41.65
C THR A 213 16.20 -61.71 -41.42
N PRO A 214 15.51 -62.82 -41.76
CA PRO A 214 14.07 -62.93 -41.59
C PRO A 214 13.62 -62.65 -40.15
N GLY A 215 14.33 -63.17 -39.16
CA GLY A 215 14.03 -62.94 -37.74
C GLY A 215 14.10 -61.48 -37.28
N VAL A 216 15.06 -60.70 -37.81
CA VAL A 216 15.12 -59.25 -37.53
C VAL A 216 13.95 -58.52 -38.20
N CYS A 217 13.62 -58.90 -39.44
CA CYS A 217 12.46 -58.37 -40.15
C CYS A 217 11.15 -58.69 -39.41
N ALA A 218 10.99 -59.91 -38.88
CA ALA A 218 9.81 -60.35 -38.13
C ALA A 218 9.58 -59.51 -36.86
N LYS A 219 10.65 -59.26 -36.09
CA LYS A 219 10.60 -58.48 -34.84
C LYS A 219 10.17 -57.03 -35.08
N ILE A 220 10.69 -56.43 -36.16
CA ILE A 220 10.35 -55.05 -36.56
C ILE A 220 8.93 -55.01 -37.13
N ALA A 221 8.54 -55.95 -38.01
CA ALA A 221 7.18 -56.07 -38.54
C ALA A 221 6.12 -56.23 -37.45
N ARG A 222 6.37 -57.09 -36.45
CA ARG A 222 5.41 -57.30 -35.36
C ARG A 222 5.17 -56.00 -34.59
N GLN A 223 6.21 -55.20 -34.38
CA GLN A 223 6.08 -53.91 -33.72
C GLN A 223 5.32 -52.86 -34.55
N VAL A 224 5.45 -52.86 -35.89
CA VAL A 224 4.56 -52.07 -36.77
C VAL A 224 3.10 -52.48 -36.55
N GLY A 225 2.84 -53.79 -36.54
CA GLY A 225 1.52 -54.36 -36.28
C GLY A 225 0.95 -53.92 -34.93
N ILE A 226 1.74 -53.95 -33.86
CA ILE A 226 1.33 -53.52 -32.51
C ILE A 226 0.96 -52.03 -32.49
N TYR A 227 1.75 -51.14 -33.08
CA TYR A 227 1.40 -49.71 -33.10
C TYR A 227 0.09 -49.44 -33.88
N TYR A 228 -0.18 -50.20 -34.95
CA TYR A 228 -1.48 -50.15 -35.63
C TYR A 228 -2.62 -50.82 -34.85
N GLU A 229 -2.37 -51.86 -34.06
CA GLU A 229 -3.35 -52.49 -33.16
C GLU A 229 -3.75 -51.55 -32.00
N GLU A 230 -2.78 -50.86 -31.40
CA GLU A 230 -2.99 -49.81 -30.38
C GLU A 230 -3.80 -48.64 -30.96
N ALA A 231 -3.42 -48.14 -32.15
CA ALA A 231 -4.17 -47.09 -32.84
C ALA A 231 -5.59 -47.54 -33.18
N LEU A 232 -5.80 -48.79 -33.62
CA LEU A 232 -7.13 -49.34 -33.91
C LEU A 232 -8.00 -49.43 -32.66
N ALA A 233 -7.44 -49.86 -31.52
CA ALA A 233 -8.16 -49.96 -30.26
C ALA A 233 -8.67 -48.59 -29.80
N ALA A 234 -7.84 -47.55 -29.86
CA ALA A 234 -8.27 -46.18 -29.56
C ALA A 234 -9.30 -45.66 -30.59
N LEU A 235 -9.03 -45.84 -31.89
CA LEU A 235 -9.88 -45.36 -32.99
C LEU A 235 -11.28 -46.01 -33.01
N THR A 236 -11.44 -47.21 -32.43
CA THR A 236 -12.73 -47.91 -32.33
C THR A 236 -13.45 -47.70 -30.99
N ALA A 237 -12.84 -47.00 -30.04
CA ALA A 237 -13.47 -46.57 -28.79
C ALA A 237 -14.23 -45.24 -28.96
N PRO A 238 -15.28 -44.97 -28.14
CA PRO A 238 -15.84 -43.63 -28.01
C PRO A 238 -14.81 -42.65 -27.40
N PRO A 239 -14.78 -41.37 -27.80
CA PRO A 239 -15.62 -40.73 -28.82
C PRO A 239 -15.12 -40.93 -30.26
N LEU A 240 -13.91 -41.47 -30.45
CA LEU A 240 -13.21 -41.47 -31.75
C LEU A 240 -13.93 -42.27 -32.84
N LYS A 241 -14.59 -43.37 -32.47
CA LYS A 241 -15.33 -44.28 -33.35
C LYS A 241 -16.31 -43.59 -34.31
N ASP A 242 -17.05 -42.60 -33.80
CA ASP A 242 -18.06 -41.85 -34.56
C ASP A 242 -17.51 -40.50 -35.07
N HIS A 243 -16.33 -40.11 -34.57
CA HIS A 243 -15.59 -38.93 -34.96
C HIS A 243 -14.77 -39.14 -36.26
N PHE A 244 -14.20 -40.31 -36.49
CA PHE A 244 -13.46 -40.61 -37.72
C PHE A 244 -14.36 -41.18 -38.83
N GLU A 245 -13.88 -41.12 -40.07
CA GLU A 245 -14.53 -41.82 -41.18
C GLU A 245 -14.15 -43.30 -41.22
N LYS A 246 -15.09 -44.16 -41.63
CA LYS A 246 -14.88 -45.63 -41.67
C LYS A 246 -13.67 -46.06 -42.50
N GLY A 247 -13.27 -45.27 -43.50
CA GLY A 247 -12.06 -45.51 -44.29
C GLY A 247 -10.77 -45.51 -43.46
N TRP A 248 -10.69 -44.68 -42.41
CA TRP A 248 -9.55 -44.67 -41.47
C TRP A 248 -9.51 -45.98 -40.66
N ILE A 249 -10.66 -46.41 -40.14
CA ILE A 249 -10.80 -47.66 -39.39
C ILE A 249 -10.37 -48.86 -40.26
N SER A 250 -10.88 -48.95 -41.50
CA SER A 250 -10.47 -50.00 -42.44
C SER A 250 -8.99 -49.94 -42.81
N HIS A 251 -8.42 -48.75 -43.03
CA HIS A 251 -6.98 -48.61 -43.33
C HIS A 251 -6.10 -49.12 -42.18
N VAL A 252 -6.37 -48.65 -40.94
CA VAL A 252 -5.61 -49.03 -39.75
C VAL A 252 -5.80 -50.53 -39.45
N GLN A 253 -7.02 -51.07 -39.57
CA GLN A 253 -7.29 -52.50 -39.41
C GLN A 253 -6.53 -53.37 -40.42
N MET A 254 -6.50 -52.96 -41.69
CA MET A 254 -5.79 -53.71 -42.75
C MET A 254 -4.28 -53.61 -42.59
N LYS A 255 -3.74 -52.46 -42.15
CA LYS A 255 -2.32 -52.30 -41.80
C LYS A 255 -1.91 -53.18 -40.62
N ALA A 256 -2.68 -53.19 -39.53
CA ALA A 256 -2.46 -54.08 -38.38
C ALA A 256 -2.39 -55.56 -38.83
N ALA A 257 -3.37 -56.01 -39.61
CA ALA A 257 -3.42 -57.38 -40.11
C ALA A 257 -2.29 -57.71 -41.09
N LEU A 258 -1.92 -56.77 -41.98
CA LEU A 258 -0.78 -56.91 -42.89
C LEU A 258 0.52 -57.14 -42.10
N PHE A 259 0.82 -56.30 -41.10
CA PHE A 259 2.08 -56.37 -40.36
C PHE A 259 2.15 -57.50 -39.33
N TYR A 260 1.02 -57.92 -38.74
CA TYR A 260 0.95 -59.19 -38.01
C TYR A 260 1.32 -60.38 -38.92
N SER A 261 0.77 -60.40 -40.14
CA SER A 261 0.94 -61.52 -41.07
C SER A 261 2.33 -61.54 -41.71
N GLU A 262 2.91 -60.36 -41.98
CA GLU A 262 4.31 -60.21 -42.42
C GLU A 262 5.27 -60.70 -41.32
N ALA A 263 4.97 -60.43 -40.04
CA ALA A 263 5.75 -60.99 -38.93
C ALA A 263 5.65 -62.52 -38.86
N CYS A 264 4.44 -63.09 -39.00
CA CYS A 264 4.25 -64.55 -39.10
C CYS A 264 5.01 -65.16 -40.30
N TYR A 265 4.99 -64.51 -41.47
CA TYR A 265 5.69 -64.94 -42.67
C TYR A 265 7.22 -64.95 -42.47
N ARG A 266 7.78 -63.84 -41.98
CA ARG A 266 9.23 -63.68 -41.75
C ARG A 266 9.74 -64.58 -40.63
N TYR A 267 8.95 -64.78 -39.57
CA TYR A 267 9.31 -65.71 -38.49
C TYR A 267 9.18 -67.16 -38.94
N GLY A 268 8.20 -67.49 -39.80
CA GLY A 268 8.11 -68.80 -40.45
C GLY A 268 9.38 -69.18 -41.23
N MET A 269 10.00 -68.22 -41.91
CA MET A 269 11.31 -68.42 -42.56
C MET A 269 12.43 -68.71 -41.55
N GLU A 270 12.50 -67.99 -40.42
CA GLU A 270 13.49 -68.25 -39.36
C GLU A 270 13.28 -69.62 -38.69
N LEU A 271 12.03 -70.05 -38.52
CA LEU A 271 11.67 -71.38 -38.02
C LEU A 271 12.04 -72.47 -39.03
N HIS A 272 11.87 -72.21 -40.32
CA HIS A 272 12.27 -73.13 -41.39
C HIS A 272 13.78 -73.38 -41.41
N GLU A 273 14.58 -72.30 -41.26
CA GLU A 273 16.05 -72.35 -41.12
C GLU A 273 16.53 -73.14 -39.88
N LYS A 274 15.63 -73.46 -38.93
CA LYS A 274 15.89 -74.24 -37.72
C LYS A 274 15.19 -75.62 -37.70
N GLU A 275 14.54 -76.01 -38.79
CA GLU A 275 13.71 -77.23 -38.89
C GLU A 275 12.49 -77.25 -37.92
N GLU A 276 12.06 -76.10 -37.38
CA GLU A 276 10.92 -75.96 -36.45
C GLU A 276 9.56 -75.94 -37.21
N ILE A 277 9.41 -76.82 -38.20
CA ILE A 277 8.35 -76.81 -39.23
C ILE A 277 6.93 -76.85 -38.66
N ALA A 278 6.72 -77.53 -37.53
CA ALA A 278 5.42 -77.55 -36.87
C ALA A 278 4.95 -76.15 -36.44
N GLU A 279 5.87 -75.34 -35.90
CA GLU A 279 5.57 -73.95 -35.56
C GLU A 279 5.47 -73.08 -36.82
N GLU A 280 6.33 -73.29 -37.85
CA GLU A 280 6.21 -72.60 -39.14
C GLU A 280 4.78 -72.71 -39.70
N ILE A 281 4.23 -73.93 -39.79
CA ILE A 281 2.87 -74.20 -40.26
C ILE A 281 1.83 -73.46 -39.41
N ALA A 282 1.96 -73.49 -38.08
CA ALA A 282 1.02 -72.84 -37.17
C ALA A 282 1.04 -71.31 -37.34
N ARG A 283 2.24 -70.69 -37.42
CA ARG A 283 2.43 -69.25 -37.62
C ARG A 283 1.88 -68.79 -38.98
N LEU A 284 2.19 -69.51 -40.06
CA LEU A 284 1.72 -69.19 -41.41
C LEU A 284 0.18 -69.31 -41.52
N ARG A 285 -0.42 -70.33 -40.89
CA ARG A 285 -1.89 -70.44 -40.78
C ARG A 285 -2.50 -69.25 -40.01
N SER A 286 -1.89 -68.81 -38.90
CA SER A 286 -2.33 -67.63 -38.16
C SER A 286 -2.25 -66.34 -38.99
N GLY A 287 -1.18 -66.15 -39.76
CA GLY A 287 -1.03 -65.02 -40.69
C GLY A 287 -2.09 -65.02 -41.81
N SER A 288 -2.23 -66.15 -42.52
CA SER A 288 -3.25 -66.32 -43.56
C SER A 288 -4.67 -66.03 -43.03
N SER A 289 -5.01 -66.56 -41.85
CA SER A 289 -6.31 -66.33 -41.21
C SER A 289 -6.56 -64.86 -40.90
N ARG A 290 -5.54 -64.11 -40.43
CA ARG A 290 -5.63 -62.68 -40.13
C ARG A 290 -5.79 -61.82 -41.40
N LEU A 291 -5.12 -62.17 -42.50
CA LEU A 291 -5.35 -61.50 -43.80
C LEU A 291 -6.77 -61.74 -44.31
N ALA A 292 -7.23 -63.00 -44.30
CA ALA A 292 -8.58 -63.38 -44.74
C ALA A 292 -9.70 -62.78 -43.87
N GLU A 293 -9.43 -62.54 -42.59
CA GLU A 293 -10.30 -61.77 -41.69
C GLU A 293 -10.38 -60.30 -42.10
N ALA A 294 -9.24 -59.60 -42.20
CA ALA A 294 -9.21 -58.17 -42.52
C ALA A 294 -9.72 -57.84 -43.93
N LYS A 295 -9.55 -58.74 -44.91
CA LYS A 295 -10.13 -58.57 -46.27
C LYS A 295 -11.67 -58.51 -46.27
N LYS A 296 -12.37 -59.03 -45.25
CA LYS A 296 -13.84 -58.88 -45.11
C LYS A 296 -14.24 -57.43 -44.85
N SER A 297 -13.34 -56.62 -44.27
CA SER A 297 -13.54 -55.19 -43.96
C SER A 297 -13.05 -54.24 -45.07
N SER A 298 -12.55 -54.73 -46.21
CA SER A 298 -11.82 -53.91 -47.19
C SER A 298 -12.70 -53.05 -48.12
N ARG A 299 -13.99 -52.86 -47.82
CA ARG A 299 -14.88 -52.00 -48.63
C ARG A 299 -14.44 -50.54 -48.52
N GLY A 300 -13.96 -49.97 -49.63
CA GLY A 300 -13.41 -48.61 -49.68
C GLY A 300 -11.92 -48.52 -49.31
N ALA A 301 -11.22 -49.65 -49.17
CA ALA A 301 -9.78 -49.64 -48.93
C ALA A 301 -8.96 -49.31 -50.20
N PRO A 302 -7.77 -48.69 -50.08
CA PRO A 302 -6.92 -48.36 -51.22
C PRO A 302 -6.45 -49.61 -51.98
N ALA A 303 -6.47 -49.56 -53.32
CA ALA A 303 -6.06 -50.66 -54.18
C ALA A 303 -4.63 -51.18 -53.88
N GLN A 304 -3.68 -50.26 -53.64
CA GLN A 304 -2.29 -50.57 -53.26
C GLN A 304 -2.20 -51.44 -51.98
N LEU A 305 -3.08 -51.21 -51.00
CA LEU A 305 -3.09 -51.95 -49.74
C LEU A 305 -3.70 -53.35 -49.93
N ILE A 306 -4.71 -53.47 -50.78
CA ILE A 306 -5.28 -54.76 -51.20
C ILE A 306 -4.24 -55.57 -51.99
N GLU A 307 -3.51 -54.95 -52.91
CA GLU A 307 -2.43 -55.56 -53.68
C GLU A 307 -1.31 -56.08 -52.77
N ALA A 308 -0.84 -55.28 -51.80
CA ALA A 308 0.15 -55.68 -50.82
C ALA A 308 -0.33 -56.91 -49.99
N MET A 309 -1.58 -56.90 -49.52
CA MET A 309 -2.17 -58.04 -48.81
C MET A 309 -2.38 -59.28 -49.69
N ASN A 310 -2.57 -59.13 -51.00
CA ASN A 310 -2.65 -60.26 -51.94
C ASN A 310 -1.26 -60.86 -52.22
N LYS A 311 -0.24 -60.01 -52.42
CA LYS A 311 1.16 -60.42 -52.62
C LYS A 311 1.72 -61.16 -51.40
N LEU A 312 1.43 -60.67 -50.19
CA LEU A 312 1.79 -61.37 -48.95
C LEU A 312 1.02 -62.68 -48.77
N GLU A 313 -0.29 -62.71 -49.01
CA GLU A 313 -1.08 -63.95 -48.90
C GLU A 313 -0.57 -65.05 -49.83
N ALA A 314 -0.26 -64.73 -51.10
CA ALA A 314 0.35 -65.68 -52.03
C ALA A 314 1.73 -66.20 -51.55
N SER A 315 2.51 -65.34 -50.90
CA SER A 315 3.83 -65.72 -50.33
C SER A 315 3.67 -66.63 -49.11
N ILE A 316 2.69 -66.35 -48.24
CA ILE A 316 2.32 -67.19 -47.08
C ILE A 316 1.82 -68.55 -47.54
N SER A 317 0.90 -68.62 -48.51
CA SER A 317 0.37 -69.88 -49.03
C SER A 317 1.47 -70.74 -49.66
N CYS A 318 2.37 -70.16 -50.46
CA CYS A 318 3.49 -70.88 -51.06
C CYS A 318 4.40 -71.54 -50.00
N ASN A 319 4.77 -70.79 -48.94
CA ASN A 319 5.54 -71.36 -47.83
C ASN A 319 4.74 -72.37 -47.00
N LEU A 320 3.43 -72.15 -46.81
CA LEU A 320 2.57 -73.04 -46.03
C LEU A 320 2.36 -74.38 -46.72
N ASP A 321 2.08 -74.39 -48.03
CA ASP A 321 1.92 -75.61 -48.83
C ASP A 321 3.23 -76.42 -48.88
N ARG A 322 4.37 -75.72 -48.97
CA ARG A 322 5.71 -76.32 -48.86
C ARG A 322 5.91 -76.97 -47.48
N ALA A 323 5.77 -76.19 -46.40
CA ALA A 323 6.02 -76.63 -45.03
C ALA A 323 5.08 -77.79 -44.61
N VAL A 324 3.79 -77.74 -44.97
CA VAL A 324 2.84 -78.83 -44.75
C VAL A 324 3.27 -80.09 -45.50
N LYS A 325 3.60 -79.99 -46.79
CA LYS A 325 4.05 -81.12 -47.61
C LYS A 325 5.37 -81.73 -47.13
N GLU A 326 6.26 -80.93 -46.54
CA GLU A 326 7.50 -81.38 -45.91
C GLU A 326 7.23 -82.05 -44.56
N ASN A 327 6.37 -81.48 -43.72
CA ASN A 327 5.97 -82.09 -42.46
C ASN A 327 5.24 -83.42 -42.66
N ASP A 328 4.28 -83.48 -43.58
CA ASP A 328 3.47 -84.68 -43.85
C ASP A 328 4.27 -85.83 -44.51
N ARG A 329 5.54 -85.60 -44.89
CA ARG A 329 6.39 -86.56 -45.61
C ARG A 329 7.76 -86.83 -44.99
N VAL A 330 8.27 -85.94 -44.14
CA VAL A 330 9.63 -85.99 -43.59
C VAL A 330 9.61 -85.87 -42.08
N TYR A 331 9.13 -84.73 -41.55
CA TYR A 331 9.26 -84.40 -40.13
C TYR A 331 8.17 -85.04 -39.24
N LEU A 332 6.97 -85.27 -39.79
CA LEU A 332 5.80 -85.88 -39.14
C LEU A 332 5.43 -85.25 -37.78
N MET A 333 5.78 -83.98 -37.57
CA MET A 333 5.56 -83.29 -36.30
C MET A 333 4.10 -82.85 -36.13
N ARG A 334 3.63 -82.87 -34.88
CA ARG A 334 2.28 -82.41 -34.53
C ARG A 334 2.24 -80.88 -34.51
N VAL A 335 1.57 -80.29 -35.51
CA VAL A 335 1.30 -78.85 -35.58
C VAL A 335 0.59 -78.38 -34.29
N PRO A 336 1.15 -77.42 -33.53
CA PRO A 336 0.54 -76.89 -32.31
C PRO A 336 -0.70 -76.02 -32.61
N SER A 337 -1.53 -75.79 -31.59
CA SER A 337 -2.66 -74.87 -31.73
C SER A 337 -2.17 -73.40 -31.70
N PRO A 338 -2.84 -72.46 -32.40
CA PRO A 338 -2.47 -71.03 -32.33
C PRO A 338 -2.48 -70.45 -30.90
N ALA A 339 -3.31 -70.99 -30.00
CA ALA A 339 -3.39 -70.56 -28.61
C ALA A 339 -2.25 -71.11 -27.72
N SER A 340 -1.52 -72.12 -28.18
CA SER A 340 -0.32 -72.66 -27.51
C SER A 340 1.00 -72.06 -28.01
N LEU A 341 0.95 -71.11 -28.95
CA LEU A 341 2.14 -70.44 -29.47
C LEU A 341 2.63 -69.34 -28.53
N SER A 342 3.95 -69.20 -28.41
CA SER A 342 4.57 -68.05 -27.73
C SER A 342 4.21 -66.73 -28.45
N PRO A 343 4.17 -65.58 -27.75
CA PRO A 343 4.05 -64.28 -28.41
C PRO A 343 5.19 -64.06 -29.41
N LEU A 344 4.88 -63.53 -30.60
CA LEU A 344 5.91 -63.16 -31.56
C LEU A 344 6.84 -62.10 -30.95
N PRO A 345 8.18 -62.27 -31.03
CA PRO A 345 9.12 -61.30 -30.48
C PRO A 345 9.00 -59.96 -31.21
N THR A 346 9.27 -58.86 -30.52
CA THR A 346 9.10 -57.49 -31.03
C THR A 346 10.40 -56.69 -30.92
N PHE A 347 10.55 -55.65 -31.72
CA PHE A 347 11.64 -54.69 -31.56
C PHE A 347 11.26 -53.31 -32.11
N SER A 348 11.15 -52.29 -31.26
CA SER A 348 10.94 -50.92 -31.71
C SER A 348 12.27 -50.20 -31.93
N MET A 349 12.39 -49.53 -33.09
CA MET A 349 13.47 -48.60 -33.39
C MET A 349 13.01 -47.14 -33.32
N VAL A 350 11.74 -46.89 -33.00
CA VAL A 350 11.13 -45.56 -32.99
C VAL A 350 10.56 -45.22 -31.62
N LYS A 351 10.64 -43.94 -31.26
CA LYS A 351 10.00 -43.32 -30.09
C LYS A 351 9.53 -41.92 -30.51
N PRO A 352 8.56 -41.30 -29.83
CA PRO A 352 8.22 -39.89 -30.05
C PRO A 352 9.48 -39.00 -29.90
N MET A 353 9.62 -38.00 -30.77
CA MET A 353 10.67 -36.98 -30.61
C MET A 353 10.45 -36.19 -29.32
N ASN A 354 11.50 -35.97 -28.53
CA ASN A 354 11.42 -35.06 -27.39
C ASN A 354 11.31 -33.62 -27.92
N MET A 355 10.15 -32.99 -27.74
CA MET A 355 9.89 -31.63 -28.21
C MET A 355 10.28 -30.53 -27.22
N THR A 356 10.60 -30.87 -25.96
CA THR A 356 10.87 -29.87 -24.91
C THR A 356 12.02 -28.92 -25.27
N GLU A 357 13.11 -29.42 -25.86
CA GLU A 357 14.25 -28.58 -26.28
C GLU A 357 13.96 -27.75 -27.53
N ILE A 358 13.05 -28.21 -28.40
CA ILE A 358 12.68 -27.56 -29.67
C ILE A 358 11.69 -26.42 -29.41
N LEU A 359 10.76 -26.65 -28.48
CA LEU A 359 9.71 -25.71 -28.08
C LEU A 359 10.10 -24.82 -26.89
N ASP A 360 11.34 -24.94 -26.39
CA ASP A 360 11.89 -24.13 -25.31
C ASP A 360 11.90 -22.64 -25.67
N ALA A 361 11.09 -21.86 -24.94
CA ALA A 361 10.98 -20.42 -25.09
C ALA A 361 11.90 -19.63 -24.12
N SER A 362 12.63 -20.28 -23.22
CA SER A 362 13.44 -19.60 -22.16
C SER A 362 14.58 -18.72 -22.68
N LYS A 363 14.98 -18.91 -23.95
CA LYS A 363 16.04 -18.17 -24.64
C LYS A 363 15.51 -17.00 -25.47
N GLU A 364 14.21 -16.97 -25.72
CA GLU A 364 13.53 -15.92 -26.48
C GLU A 364 13.32 -14.68 -25.59
N LYS A 365 13.34 -13.47 -26.17
CA LYS A 365 13.36 -12.20 -25.40
C LYS A 365 12.11 -11.32 -25.54
N MET A 366 11.12 -11.78 -26.30
CA MET A 366 9.88 -11.06 -26.53
C MET A 366 9.16 -10.79 -25.19
N PHE A 367 8.66 -9.56 -24.98
CA PHE A 367 8.02 -9.10 -23.74
C PHE A 367 8.89 -9.19 -22.47
N ALA A 368 10.22 -9.30 -22.57
CA ALA A 368 11.10 -9.46 -21.41
C ALA A 368 11.06 -8.29 -20.40
N ILE A 369 10.63 -7.10 -20.83
CA ILE A 369 10.45 -5.92 -19.96
C ILE A 369 9.22 -6.08 -19.05
N LEU A 370 8.18 -6.82 -19.47
CA LEU A 370 6.99 -7.03 -18.65
C LEU A 370 7.29 -7.99 -17.51
N VAL A 371 6.92 -7.60 -16.29
CA VAL A 371 6.93 -8.46 -15.11
C VAL A 371 5.63 -9.28 -15.08
N PRO A 372 5.68 -10.62 -14.98
CA PRO A 372 4.48 -11.44 -14.80
C PRO A 372 3.65 -10.96 -13.61
N ASP A 373 2.32 -10.94 -13.76
CA ASP A 373 1.38 -10.67 -12.65
C ASP A 373 1.62 -11.61 -11.45
N SER A 374 2.01 -12.86 -11.69
CA SER A 374 2.43 -13.81 -10.67
C SER A 374 3.70 -13.38 -9.92
N SER A 375 4.73 -12.91 -10.63
CA SER A 375 5.96 -12.37 -10.06
C SER A 375 5.73 -11.04 -9.32
N ALA A 376 4.84 -10.18 -9.82
CA ALA A 376 4.45 -8.93 -9.17
C ALA A 376 3.70 -9.20 -7.85
N LYS A 377 2.69 -10.08 -7.86
CA LYS A 377 1.97 -10.52 -6.64
C LYS A 377 2.90 -11.19 -5.63
N ALA A 378 3.86 -11.98 -6.10
CA ALA A 378 4.88 -12.58 -5.25
C ALA A 378 5.81 -11.53 -4.63
N LEU A 379 6.24 -10.50 -5.38
CA LEU A 379 7.06 -9.40 -4.86
C LEU A 379 6.32 -8.57 -3.81
N SER A 380 5.04 -8.27 -4.02
CA SER A 380 4.21 -7.57 -3.03
C SER A 380 4.10 -8.37 -1.74
N ARG A 381 3.80 -9.68 -1.81
CA ARG A 381 3.74 -10.56 -0.64
C ARG A 381 5.08 -10.67 0.08
N TYR A 382 6.20 -10.73 -0.65
CA TYR A 382 7.52 -10.72 -0.03
C TYR A 382 7.80 -9.40 0.70
N THR A 383 7.44 -8.27 0.09
CA THR A 383 7.60 -6.93 0.67
C THR A 383 6.80 -6.82 1.98
N GLU A 384 5.56 -7.33 2.00
CA GLU A 384 4.73 -7.41 3.22
C GLU A 384 5.38 -8.25 4.32
N MET A 385 5.99 -9.40 3.98
CA MET A 385 6.72 -10.23 4.95
C MET A 385 7.98 -9.53 5.50
N VAL A 386 8.71 -8.78 4.67
CA VAL A 386 9.87 -7.98 5.11
C VAL A 386 9.42 -6.82 5.99
N ASP A 387 8.32 -6.14 5.66
CA ASP A 387 7.76 -5.06 6.47
C ASP A 387 7.21 -5.54 7.82
N ASP A 388 6.66 -6.75 7.90
CA ASP A 388 6.24 -7.33 9.18
C ASP A 388 7.43 -7.62 10.11
N VAL A 389 8.54 -8.14 9.57
CA VAL A 389 9.80 -8.32 10.32
C VAL A 389 10.34 -6.98 10.82
N ILE A 390 10.45 -5.99 9.94
CA ILE A 390 11.01 -4.67 10.29
C ILE A 390 10.12 -3.95 11.31
N ARG A 391 8.79 -3.98 11.14
CA ARG A 391 7.83 -3.47 12.12
C ARG A 391 8.03 -4.14 13.49
N THR A 392 8.06 -5.47 13.52
CA THR A 392 8.19 -6.24 14.76
C THR A 392 9.47 -5.88 15.52
N GLN A 393 10.60 -5.73 14.83
CA GLN A 393 11.85 -5.34 15.49
C GLN A 393 11.88 -3.86 15.90
N ALA A 394 11.30 -2.95 15.11
CA ALA A 394 11.17 -1.53 15.50
C ALA A 394 10.28 -1.36 16.74
N GLU A 395 9.16 -2.09 16.82
CA GLU A 395 8.29 -2.11 17.99
C GLU A 395 9.03 -2.64 19.24
N ARG A 396 9.85 -3.70 19.11
CA ARG A 396 10.70 -4.20 20.21
C ARG A 396 11.74 -3.17 20.67
N LEU A 397 12.41 -2.47 19.73
CA LEU A 397 13.36 -1.41 20.07
C LEU A 397 12.69 -0.21 20.77
N GLN A 398 11.48 0.16 20.34
CA GLN A 398 10.68 1.21 20.98
C GLN A 398 10.24 0.79 22.39
N GLN A 399 9.68 -0.41 22.55
CA GLN A 399 9.26 -0.97 23.84
C GLN A 399 10.44 -1.05 24.83
N ALA A 400 11.62 -1.50 24.38
CA ALA A 400 12.82 -1.55 25.22
C ALA A 400 13.27 -0.16 25.68
N SER A 401 13.15 0.85 24.81
CA SER A 401 13.53 2.23 25.12
C SER A 401 12.55 2.90 26.10
N GLU A 402 11.25 2.66 25.92
CA GLU A 402 10.21 3.11 26.85
C GLU A 402 10.32 2.42 28.21
N LEU A 403 10.62 1.11 28.25
CA LEU A 403 10.89 0.38 29.49
C LEU A 403 12.06 1.00 30.27
N THR A 404 13.16 1.34 29.59
CA THR A 404 14.28 2.09 30.20
C THR A 404 13.82 3.44 30.75
N ARG A 405 13.05 4.21 29.98
CA ARG A 405 12.56 5.53 30.40
C ARG A 405 11.66 5.43 31.65
N VAL A 406 10.81 4.41 31.72
CA VAL A 406 9.97 4.12 32.88
C VAL A 406 10.82 3.72 34.09
N ARG A 407 11.73 2.74 33.94
CA ARG A 407 12.59 2.27 35.05
C ARG A 407 13.49 3.37 35.62
N LEU A 408 14.10 4.20 34.77
CA LEU A 408 14.90 5.34 35.24
C LEU A 408 14.05 6.35 36.01
N LYS A 409 12.81 6.60 35.57
CA LYS A 409 11.87 7.47 36.30
C LYS A 409 11.41 6.87 37.63
N GLU A 410 11.14 5.55 37.69
CA GLU A 410 10.83 4.85 38.95
C GLU A 410 11.97 4.96 39.98
N MET A 411 13.20 5.13 39.52
CA MET A 411 14.40 5.28 40.35
C MET A 411 14.79 6.74 40.67
N ASP A 412 14.05 7.74 40.16
CA ASP A 412 14.41 9.16 40.15
C ASP A 412 15.83 9.43 39.58
N LEU A 413 16.18 8.73 38.49
CA LEU A 413 17.46 8.87 37.78
C LEU A 413 17.27 9.57 36.42
N PRO A 414 18.20 10.45 36.00
CA PRO A 414 19.48 10.79 36.63
C PRO A 414 19.40 11.85 37.75
N ASP A 415 18.23 12.46 37.99
CA ASP A 415 18.05 13.63 38.86
C ASP A 415 18.61 13.47 40.28
N SER A 416 18.48 12.29 40.89
CA SER A 416 19.00 12.02 42.23
C SER A 416 20.54 12.07 42.31
N ILE A 417 21.23 11.79 41.20
CA ILE A 417 22.69 11.91 41.09
C ILE A 417 23.08 13.37 40.84
N LEU A 418 22.35 14.08 39.98
CA LEU A 418 22.57 15.51 39.74
C LEU A 418 22.40 16.34 41.02
N ALA A 419 21.52 15.92 41.94
CA ALA A 419 21.39 16.51 43.27
C ALA A 419 22.66 16.38 44.13
N VAL A 420 23.43 15.29 44.02
CA VAL A 420 24.73 15.12 44.73
C VAL A 420 25.80 16.04 44.14
N ASP A 421 25.79 16.22 42.81
CA ASP A 421 26.69 17.15 42.11
C ASP A 421 26.32 18.63 42.36
N GLY A 422 25.29 18.91 43.18
CA GLY A 422 24.82 20.26 43.51
C GLY A 422 23.90 20.88 42.46
N HIS A 423 23.43 20.10 41.49
CA HIS A 423 22.59 20.54 40.38
C HIS A 423 21.09 20.26 40.64
N SER A 424 20.58 20.74 41.77
CA SER A 424 19.15 20.62 42.13
C SER A 424 18.27 21.55 41.28
N THR A 425 17.56 20.97 40.32
CA THR A 425 16.60 21.67 39.44
C THR A 425 15.20 21.79 40.06
N LEU A 426 14.48 22.86 39.73
CA LEU A 426 13.04 22.98 39.95
C LEU A 426 12.22 22.20 38.89
N PRO A 427 11.00 21.74 39.21
CA PRO A 427 10.03 21.29 38.21
C PRO A 427 9.67 22.42 37.25
N ALA A 428 9.38 22.11 35.99
CA ALA A 428 9.11 23.10 34.94
C ALA A 428 8.01 24.10 35.35
N ASP A 429 6.85 23.59 35.78
CA ASP A 429 5.69 24.39 36.18
C ASP A 429 6.02 25.41 37.28
N LEU A 430 6.76 24.97 38.32
CA LEU A 430 7.19 25.85 39.41
C LEU A 430 8.29 26.84 38.96
N ARG A 431 9.13 26.45 38.01
CA ARG A 431 10.15 27.34 37.45
C ARG A 431 9.52 28.46 36.62
N GLU A 432 8.58 28.15 35.73
CA GLU A 432 7.83 29.16 34.97
C GLU A 432 7.05 30.09 35.92
N ASP A 433 6.43 29.53 36.97
CA ASP A 433 5.73 30.30 37.98
C ASP A 433 6.64 31.27 38.75
N VAL A 434 7.88 30.87 39.07
CA VAL A 434 8.91 31.74 39.68
C VAL A 434 9.42 32.79 38.68
N GLU A 435 9.76 32.42 37.45
CA GLU A 435 10.25 33.35 36.43
C GLU A 435 9.21 34.45 36.16
N ALA A 436 7.91 34.12 36.12
CA ALA A 436 6.82 35.09 36.03
C ALA A 436 6.79 36.07 37.23
N VAL A 437 7.01 35.59 38.46
CA VAL A 437 7.11 36.46 39.65
C VAL A 437 8.33 37.39 39.55
N GLN A 438 9.49 36.88 39.13
CA GLN A 438 10.71 37.66 38.96
C GLN A 438 10.56 38.75 37.89
N ILE A 439 9.93 38.44 36.75
CA ILE A 439 9.59 39.41 35.69
C ILE A 439 8.69 40.53 36.23
N SER A 440 7.73 40.21 37.10
CA SER A 440 6.83 41.19 37.72
C SER A 440 7.47 42.05 38.85
N GLY A 441 8.79 41.95 39.04
CA GLY A 441 9.56 42.72 40.02
C GLY A 441 9.75 42.04 41.38
N GLY A 442 9.13 40.89 41.62
CA GLY A 442 9.21 40.12 42.87
C GLY A 442 8.59 40.83 44.10
N PRO A 443 8.62 40.20 45.28
CA PRO A 443 8.06 40.74 46.52
C PRO A 443 8.49 42.18 46.84
N ALA A 444 9.76 42.51 46.59
CA ALA A 444 10.29 43.86 46.79
C ALA A 444 9.59 44.96 45.97
N SER A 445 8.97 44.64 44.82
CA SER A 445 8.22 45.62 44.02
C SER A 445 6.93 46.10 44.69
N LEU A 446 6.34 45.29 45.59
CA LEU A 446 5.05 45.60 46.21
C LEU A 446 5.10 46.84 47.10
N GLU A 447 6.22 47.13 47.79
CA GLU A 447 6.34 48.37 48.59
C GLU A 447 6.42 49.62 47.70
N ALA A 448 7.03 49.51 46.51
CA ALA A 448 7.06 50.61 45.55
C ALA A 448 5.67 50.88 44.95
N GLU A 449 4.88 49.84 44.68
CA GLU A 449 3.51 49.95 44.17
C GLU A 449 2.52 50.40 45.26
N LEU A 450 2.70 49.96 46.51
CA LEU A 450 2.01 50.54 47.67
C LEU A 450 2.34 52.02 47.85
N GLN A 451 3.58 52.43 47.59
CA GLN A 451 3.94 53.84 47.63
C GLN A 451 3.25 54.64 46.51
N GLN A 452 3.18 54.11 45.27
CA GLN A 452 2.38 54.71 44.20
C GLN A 452 0.89 54.81 44.56
N LEU A 453 0.33 53.80 45.25
CA LEU A 453 -1.04 53.80 45.75
C LEU A 453 -1.28 54.94 46.76
N ARG A 454 -0.35 55.14 47.72
CA ARG A 454 -0.37 56.26 48.68
C ARG A 454 -0.28 57.62 47.98
N ASP A 455 0.60 57.76 46.98
CA ASP A 455 0.78 59.01 46.23
C ASP A 455 -0.44 59.35 45.36
N LEU A 456 -1.01 58.39 44.63
CA LEU A 456 -2.25 58.58 43.86
C LEU A 456 -3.43 58.97 44.76
N LYS A 457 -3.57 58.33 45.92
CA LYS A 457 -4.56 58.66 46.94
C LYS A 457 -4.41 60.10 47.45
N ARG A 458 -3.18 60.55 47.72
CA ARG A 458 -2.89 61.93 48.12
C ARG A 458 -3.30 62.91 47.01
N VAL A 459 -2.88 62.68 45.77
CA VAL A 459 -3.19 63.54 44.61
C VAL A 459 -4.70 63.63 44.37
N ASN A 460 -5.44 62.52 44.49
CA ASN A 460 -6.90 62.52 44.42
C ASN A 460 -7.54 63.36 45.53
N GLN A 461 -7.06 63.24 46.77
CA GLN A 461 -7.57 64.00 47.92
C GLN A 461 -7.28 65.51 47.79
N GLU A 462 -6.08 65.88 47.37
CA GLU A 462 -5.68 67.27 47.08
C GLU A 462 -6.53 67.87 45.96
N LEU A 463 -6.73 67.13 44.86
CA LEU A 463 -7.56 67.53 43.73
C LEU A 463 -9.02 67.72 44.13
N LEU A 464 -9.56 66.85 45.01
CA LEU A 464 -10.93 66.95 45.50
C LEU A 464 -11.13 68.19 46.37
N VAL A 465 -10.28 68.39 47.38
CA VAL A 465 -10.33 69.56 48.29
C VAL A 465 -10.24 70.86 47.50
N HIS A 466 -9.29 70.95 46.58
CA HIS A 466 -9.13 72.13 45.73
C HIS A 466 -10.33 72.36 44.78
N THR A 467 -11.10 71.32 44.44
CA THR A 467 -12.35 71.45 43.68
C THR A 467 -13.50 71.97 44.55
N GLU A 468 -13.57 71.57 45.81
CA GLU A 468 -14.50 72.12 46.80
C GLU A 468 -14.18 73.59 47.12
N GLU A 469 -12.89 73.95 47.26
CA GLU A 469 -12.42 75.33 47.44
C GLU A 469 -12.88 76.26 46.32
N LEU A 470 -12.84 75.82 45.05
CA LEU A 470 -13.30 76.63 43.90
C LEU A 470 -14.78 77.00 44.00
N LEU A 471 -15.64 76.05 44.38
CA LEU A 471 -17.08 76.31 44.60
C LEU A 471 -17.31 77.17 45.84
N GLN A 472 -16.59 76.91 46.93
CA GLN A 472 -16.71 77.66 48.18
C GLN A 472 -16.27 79.12 48.00
N LYS A 473 -15.25 79.39 47.17
CA LYS A 473 -14.81 80.75 46.83
C LYS A 473 -15.91 81.54 46.10
N GLU A 474 -16.50 80.99 45.03
CA GLU A 474 -17.57 81.67 44.29
C GLU A 474 -18.83 81.86 45.14
N ALA A 475 -19.18 80.90 45.99
CA ALA A 475 -20.29 81.03 46.93
C ALA A 475 -20.04 82.11 48.00
N THR A 476 -18.79 82.30 48.41
CA THR A 476 -18.37 83.38 49.32
C THR A 476 -18.44 84.74 48.62
N GLU A 477 -17.98 84.83 47.37
CA GLU A 477 -18.04 86.04 46.55
C GLU A 477 -19.49 86.46 46.22
N ASP A 478 -20.37 85.55 45.82
CA ASP A 478 -21.79 85.86 45.63
C ASP A 478 -22.47 86.33 46.92
N THR A 479 -22.11 85.74 48.07
CA THR A 479 -22.62 86.16 49.38
C THR A 479 -22.12 87.57 49.75
N GLN A 480 -20.84 87.87 49.48
CA GLN A 480 -20.25 89.18 49.68
C GLN A 480 -20.94 90.25 48.83
N PHE A 481 -21.04 90.06 47.51
CA PHE A 481 -21.70 91.04 46.63
C PHE A 481 -23.21 91.19 46.91
N ARG A 482 -23.90 90.12 47.31
CA ARG A 482 -25.29 90.17 47.76
C ARG A 482 -25.46 91.05 49.01
N SER A 483 -24.51 91.01 49.94
CA SER A 483 -24.52 91.92 51.10
C SER A 483 -24.16 93.37 50.75
N GLN A 484 -23.33 93.61 49.73
CA GLN A 484 -22.91 94.95 49.33
C GLN A 484 -23.98 95.69 48.50
N PHE A 485 -24.60 95.00 47.53
CA PHE A 485 -25.58 95.60 46.61
C PHE A 485 -27.05 95.38 47.03
N GLY A 486 -27.31 94.49 47.99
CA GLY A 486 -28.62 94.27 48.60
C GLY A 486 -29.68 93.87 47.57
N THR A 487 -30.82 94.56 47.57
CA THR A 487 -31.97 94.28 46.68
C THR A 487 -31.67 94.46 45.19
N ARG A 488 -30.53 95.06 44.80
CA ARG A 488 -30.07 95.15 43.41
C ARG A 488 -29.30 93.92 42.93
N TRP A 489 -28.93 92.99 43.82
CA TRP A 489 -28.20 91.77 43.45
C TRP A 489 -29.16 90.61 43.09
N THR A 490 -29.69 90.65 41.87
CA THR A 490 -30.82 89.79 41.45
C THR A 490 -30.44 88.38 40.99
N ARG A 491 -29.15 88.06 40.82
CA ARG A 491 -28.70 86.72 40.40
C ARG A 491 -29.06 85.64 41.44
N PRO A 492 -29.39 84.39 41.03
CA PRO A 492 -29.63 83.29 41.97
C PRO A 492 -28.43 83.03 42.89
N GLN A 493 -28.71 82.59 44.12
CA GLN A 493 -27.69 82.27 45.12
C GLN A 493 -26.86 81.05 44.71
N SER A 494 -25.53 81.09 44.87
CA SER A 494 -24.65 80.00 44.44
C SER A 494 -25.04 78.63 45.01
N SER A 495 -25.43 78.57 46.28
CA SER A 495 -25.80 77.33 46.99
C SER A 495 -27.01 76.60 46.40
N THR A 496 -27.90 77.26 45.65
CA THR A 496 -29.01 76.58 44.96
C THR A 496 -28.59 76.00 43.61
N LEU A 497 -27.49 76.48 43.03
CA LEU A 497 -26.95 76.03 41.74
C LEU A 497 -25.85 74.97 41.91
N THR A 498 -24.98 75.11 42.91
CA THR A 498 -23.83 74.20 43.12
C THR A 498 -24.20 72.84 43.72
N LYS A 499 -25.43 72.66 44.21
CA LYS A 499 -25.84 71.48 45.00
C LYS A 499 -25.49 70.14 44.32
N ASN A 500 -25.74 69.98 43.01
CA ASN A 500 -25.42 68.73 42.31
C ASN A 500 -23.91 68.44 42.24
N LEU A 501 -23.08 69.48 42.14
CA LEU A 501 -21.62 69.35 42.16
C LEU A 501 -21.16 68.97 43.57
N GLN A 502 -21.68 69.62 44.61
CA GLN A 502 -21.36 69.25 46.00
C GLN A 502 -21.81 67.82 46.35
N ASP A 503 -23.00 67.40 45.91
CA ASP A 503 -23.50 66.02 46.07
C ASP A 503 -22.62 64.98 45.34
N ARG A 504 -21.83 65.38 44.33
CA ARG A 504 -20.84 64.52 43.64
C ARG A 504 -19.48 64.53 44.35
N LEU A 505 -19.01 65.70 44.79
CA LEU A 505 -17.76 65.84 45.57
C LEU A 505 -17.84 65.06 46.89
N ASN A 506 -18.96 65.18 47.62
CA ASN A 506 -19.26 64.40 48.83
C ASN A 506 -19.21 62.87 48.59
N ARG A 507 -19.62 62.39 47.40
CA ARG A 507 -19.53 60.97 47.03
C ARG A 507 -18.10 60.55 46.74
N PHE A 508 -17.30 61.39 46.08
CA PHE A 508 -15.88 61.12 45.89
C PHE A 508 -15.12 61.11 47.22
N ALA A 509 -15.45 61.99 48.17
CA ALA A 509 -14.88 61.94 49.52
C ALA A 509 -15.21 60.61 50.25
N ALA A 510 -16.45 60.14 50.14
CA ALA A 510 -16.84 58.85 50.70
C ALA A 510 -16.09 57.68 50.03
N ASN A 511 -15.95 57.70 48.70
CA ASN A 511 -15.21 56.69 47.95
C ASN A 511 -13.70 56.68 48.31
N LEU A 512 -13.07 57.85 48.45
CA LEU A 512 -11.67 57.97 48.89
C LEU A 512 -11.45 57.39 50.28
N LYS A 513 -12.40 57.62 51.20
CA LYS A 513 -12.38 57.02 52.54
C LYS A 513 -12.49 55.50 52.46
N GLN A 514 -13.46 54.96 51.71
CA GLN A 514 -13.69 53.52 51.61
C GLN A 514 -12.50 52.80 50.95
N ALA A 515 -11.94 53.34 49.87
CA ALA A 515 -10.72 52.82 49.27
C ALA A 515 -9.55 52.88 50.27
N GLY A 516 -9.46 53.96 51.05
CA GLY A 516 -8.48 54.10 52.11
C GLY A 516 -8.56 53.05 53.23
N GLU A 517 -9.74 52.46 53.48
CA GLU A 517 -9.92 51.32 54.38
C GLU A 517 -9.58 49.97 53.73
N SER A 518 -9.50 49.90 52.40
CA SER A 518 -8.99 48.74 51.64
C SER A 518 -7.46 48.76 51.54
N ASP A 519 -6.82 49.90 51.27
CA ASP A 519 -5.35 50.00 51.21
C ASP A 519 -4.70 49.42 52.48
N VAL A 520 -5.24 49.77 53.65
CA VAL A 520 -4.76 49.33 54.97
C VAL A 520 -4.89 47.81 55.17
N LYS A 521 -5.76 47.12 54.42
CA LYS A 521 -5.84 45.66 54.39
C LYS A 521 -4.76 45.07 53.47
N ILE A 522 -4.50 45.70 52.34
CA ILE A 522 -3.45 45.29 51.38
C ILE A 522 -2.07 45.46 52.01
N GLU A 523 -1.77 46.63 52.60
CA GLU A 523 -0.54 46.89 53.36
C GLU A 523 -0.32 45.89 54.50
N ARG A 524 -1.41 45.48 55.18
CA ARG A 524 -1.36 44.47 56.23
C ARG A 524 -1.04 43.09 55.66
N SER A 525 -1.70 42.68 54.58
CA SER A 525 -1.46 41.40 53.92
C SER A 525 -0.02 41.28 53.42
N VAL A 526 0.54 42.35 52.82
CA VAL A 526 1.97 42.44 52.46
C VAL A 526 2.86 42.19 53.68
N ARG A 527 2.58 42.88 54.80
CA ARG A 527 3.39 42.78 56.02
C ARG A 527 3.31 41.39 56.66
N GLU A 528 2.11 40.82 56.78
CA GLU A 528 1.87 39.52 57.41
C GLU A 528 2.46 38.36 56.59
N ASN A 529 2.43 38.43 55.24
CA ASN A 529 2.97 37.39 54.36
C ASN A 529 4.44 37.61 53.94
N SER A 530 5.06 38.72 54.35
CA SER A 530 6.44 39.09 53.97
C SER A 530 7.47 37.98 54.21
N ALA A 531 7.42 37.32 55.37
CA ALA A 531 8.32 36.23 55.72
C ALA A 531 8.17 35.01 54.80
N LEU A 532 6.95 34.67 54.37
CA LEU A 532 6.68 33.59 53.41
C LEU A 532 7.18 33.98 52.01
N MET A 533 6.89 35.20 51.57
CA MET A 533 7.30 35.68 50.24
C MET A 533 8.83 35.81 50.08
N SER A 534 9.58 36.01 51.17
CA SER A 534 11.04 36.15 51.17
C SER A 534 11.82 34.98 50.55
N ILE A 535 11.20 33.80 50.41
CA ILE A 535 11.80 32.66 49.67
C ILE A 535 12.00 32.99 48.18
N LEU A 536 11.14 33.82 47.60
CA LEU A 536 11.14 34.21 46.18
C LEU A 536 12.17 35.29 45.86
N ASP A 537 12.72 35.97 46.86
CA ASP A 537 13.78 36.97 46.69
C ASP A 537 15.18 36.32 46.53
N ARG A 538 15.31 35.00 46.76
CA ARG A 538 16.58 34.26 46.56
C ARG A 538 16.94 34.15 45.08
N ARG A 539 18.22 34.35 44.77
CA ARG A 539 18.79 34.29 43.40
C ARG A 539 20.13 33.55 43.43
N PRO A 540 20.30 32.42 42.73
CA PRO A 540 19.25 31.62 42.06
C PRO A 540 18.20 31.10 43.06
N ILE A 541 16.97 30.85 42.61
CA ILE A 541 15.89 30.35 43.48
C ILE A 541 16.17 28.92 43.96
N GLU A 542 16.96 28.17 43.20
CA GLU A 542 17.50 26.86 43.52
C GLU A 542 18.30 26.87 44.84
N SER A 543 18.83 28.02 45.27
CA SER A 543 19.44 28.20 46.60
C SER A 543 18.44 28.22 47.77
N ALA A 544 17.13 28.12 47.50
CA ALA A 544 16.11 27.80 48.50
C ALA A 544 16.00 26.29 48.78
N ILE A 545 16.33 25.45 47.79
CA ILE A 545 16.20 24.01 47.86
C ILE A 545 17.28 23.46 48.81
N PRO A 546 16.96 22.50 49.70
CA PRO A 546 17.97 21.77 50.45
C PRO A 546 19.02 21.15 49.51
N SER A 547 20.30 21.25 49.84
CA SER A 547 21.34 20.46 49.17
C SER A 547 21.34 19.04 49.72
N LEU A 548 21.59 18.06 48.84
CA LEU A 548 21.86 16.69 49.24
C LEU A 548 23.28 16.63 49.84
N ALA A 549 23.37 16.73 51.17
CA ALA A 549 24.64 16.73 51.87
C ALA A 549 25.29 15.34 51.84
N LYS A 550 26.60 15.28 51.53
CA LYS A 550 27.38 14.07 51.80
C LYS A 550 27.32 13.73 53.31
N PRO A 551 27.25 12.44 53.69
CA PRO A 551 27.19 12.03 55.10
C PRO A 551 28.31 12.66 55.94
N MET A 552 27.96 13.25 57.09
CA MET A 552 28.93 13.99 57.92
C MET A 552 29.99 13.12 58.62
N MET A 553 29.98 11.79 58.45
CA MET A 553 30.90 10.86 59.12
C MET A 553 31.28 9.61 58.30
N SER A 554 31.97 9.79 57.17
CA SER A 554 33.17 8.98 56.89
C SER A 554 34.20 9.72 56.04
N LEU A 555 35.34 9.10 55.81
CA LEU A 555 36.49 9.61 55.05
C LEU A 555 36.91 8.66 53.91
N ASP A 556 36.01 7.76 53.52
CA ASP A 556 36.29 6.62 52.65
C ASP A 556 36.01 6.91 51.17
N ALA A 557 36.86 6.37 50.29
CA ALA A 557 36.68 6.44 48.83
C ALA A 557 35.52 5.59 48.29
N THR A 558 34.69 5.01 49.16
CA THR A 558 33.55 4.15 48.81
C THR A 558 32.36 4.95 48.30
N GLU A 559 32.06 6.12 48.89
CA GLU A 559 30.91 6.95 48.49
C GLU A 559 31.03 7.44 47.03
N ASP A 560 32.19 7.98 46.66
CA ASP A 560 32.46 8.43 45.30
C ASP A 560 32.60 7.25 44.31
N ALA A 561 32.89 6.03 44.80
CA ALA A 561 32.86 4.82 43.98
C ALA A 561 31.43 4.32 43.71
N ILE A 562 30.50 4.42 44.67
CA ILE A 562 29.07 4.12 44.46
C ILE A 562 28.50 5.09 43.40
N VAL A 563 28.69 6.40 43.59
CA VAL A 563 28.24 7.42 42.64
C VAL A 563 28.95 7.26 41.28
N GLY A 564 30.25 6.96 41.26
CA GLY A 564 31.02 6.74 40.05
C GLY A 564 30.58 5.52 39.24
N THR A 565 30.31 4.39 39.90
CA THR A 565 29.85 3.16 39.24
C THR A 565 28.42 3.28 38.72
N LEU A 566 27.51 3.94 39.46
CA LEU A 566 26.15 4.22 38.98
C LEU A 566 26.17 5.17 37.77
N LYS A 567 27.00 6.23 37.79
CA LYS A 567 27.25 7.11 36.62
C LYS A 567 27.83 6.33 35.43
N GLN A 568 28.66 5.31 35.66
CA GLN A 568 29.20 4.45 34.59
C GLN A 568 28.11 3.55 33.98
N SER A 569 27.27 2.91 34.81
CA SER A 569 26.16 2.07 34.33
C SER A 569 25.15 2.87 33.50
N LEU A 570 24.82 4.10 33.90
CA LEU A 570 23.94 4.98 33.13
C LEU A 570 24.52 5.36 31.76
N ARG A 571 25.84 5.61 31.65
CA ARG A 571 26.51 5.83 30.35
C ARG A 571 26.51 4.59 29.47
N GLN A 572 26.62 3.39 30.06
CA GLN A 572 26.48 2.13 29.30
C GLN A 572 25.06 1.98 28.74
N LEU A 573 24.04 2.38 29.51
CA LEU A 573 22.64 2.34 29.09
C LEU A 573 22.34 3.38 27.98
N GLU A 574 22.93 4.57 28.07
CA GLU A 574 22.87 5.60 27.03
C GLU A 574 23.52 5.10 25.71
N ASN A 575 24.69 4.44 25.80
CA ASN A 575 25.33 3.79 24.65
C ASN A 575 24.48 2.67 24.02
N LEU A 576 23.80 1.84 24.83
CA LEU A 576 22.86 0.83 24.32
C LEU A 576 21.66 1.48 23.60
N GLY A 577 21.21 2.65 24.07
CA GLY A 577 20.19 3.46 23.39
C GLY A 577 20.68 3.99 22.04
N ALA A 578 21.89 4.56 21.99
CA ALA A 578 22.49 5.06 20.75
C ALA A 578 22.67 3.96 19.68
N GLN A 579 22.98 2.73 20.09
CA GLN A 579 23.05 1.57 19.18
C GLN A 579 21.72 1.25 18.47
N ARG A 580 20.56 1.60 19.06
CA ARG A 580 19.24 1.29 18.48
C ARG A 580 18.98 2.01 17.18
N ALA A 581 19.38 3.28 17.08
CA ALA A 581 19.29 4.04 15.84
C ALA A 581 20.10 3.37 14.72
N GLY A 582 21.30 2.87 15.03
CA GLY A 582 22.13 2.10 14.09
C GLY A 582 21.48 0.78 13.65
N LEU A 583 20.86 0.04 14.58
CA LEU A 583 20.14 -1.20 14.27
C LEU A 583 18.90 -0.94 13.39
N GLU A 584 18.12 0.09 13.69
CA GLU A 584 16.94 0.50 12.91
C GLU A 584 17.32 0.99 11.50
N ASP A 585 18.39 1.77 11.37
CA ASP A 585 18.89 2.24 10.08
C ASP A 585 19.52 1.11 9.24
N MET A 586 20.14 0.10 9.87
CA MET A 586 20.56 -1.12 9.16
C MET A 586 19.37 -1.90 8.60
N LEU A 587 18.26 -2.05 9.34
CA LEU A 587 17.04 -2.69 8.82
C LEU A 587 16.48 -1.94 7.61
N LYS A 588 16.39 -0.61 7.67
CA LYS A 588 15.95 0.24 6.54
C LYS A 588 16.86 0.11 5.33
N GLU A 589 18.18 0.12 5.55
CA GLU A 589 19.18 0.03 4.49
C GLU A 589 19.22 -1.36 3.83
N MET A 590 18.98 -2.43 4.61
CA MET A 590 18.79 -3.78 4.07
C MET A 590 17.56 -3.84 3.17
N LYS A 591 16.39 -3.35 3.64
CA LYS A 591 15.18 -3.27 2.80
C LYS A 591 15.43 -2.49 1.50
N ARG A 592 16.14 -1.36 1.57
CA ARG A 592 16.43 -0.51 0.40
C ARG A 592 17.29 -1.22 -0.67
N LYS A 593 18.07 -2.24 -0.28
CA LYS A 593 18.91 -3.06 -1.15
C LYS A 593 18.26 -4.39 -1.54
N ASP A 594 17.04 -4.66 -1.08
CA ASP A 594 16.39 -5.96 -1.18
C ASP A 594 15.54 -6.12 -2.46
N ASP A 595 16.21 -6.26 -3.60
CA ASP A 595 15.55 -6.62 -4.86
C ASP A 595 15.60 -8.14 -5.11
N ILE A 596 14.45 -8.79 -4.91
CA ILE A 596 14.24 -10.20 -5.31
C ILE A 596 13.52 -10.36 -6.66
N LEU A 597 13.15 -9.27 -7.35
CA LEU A 597 12.42 -9.35 -8.62
C LEU A 597 13.17 -10.19 -9.68
N PRO A 598 14.50 -10.05 -9.89
CA PRO A 598 15.24 -10.92 -10.81
C PRO A 598 15.14 -12.43 -10.48
N LYS A 599 14.97 -12.78 -9.20
CA LYS A 599 14.78 -14.16 -8.73
C LYS A 599 13.35 -14.62 -9.03
N LEU A 600 12.35 -13.77 -8.77
CA LEU A 600 10.94 -14.02 -9.10
C LEU A 600 10.64 -14.09 -10.61
N MET A 601 11.48 -13.50 -11.45
CA MET A 601 11.38 -13.58 -12.91
C MET A 601 11.89 -14.91 -13.50
N THR A 602 12.58 -15.75 -12.70
CA THR A 602 13.21 -16.99 -13.16
C THR A 602 12.65 -18.27 -12.52
N ILE A 603 11.84 -18.17 -11.46
CA ILE A 603 11.28 -19.32 -10.74
C ILE A 603 9.87 -19.66 -11.25
N THR A 604 9.72 -20.81 -11.89
CA THR A 604 8.44 -21.41 -12.27
C THR A 604 7.97 -22.44 -11.22
N GLY A 605 7.40 -21.98 -10.10
CA GLY A 605 6.95 -22.89 -9.04
C GLY A 605 6.51 -22.19 -7.75
N SER A 606 6.63 -22.90 -6.63
CA SER A 606 6.34 -22.35 -5.31
C SER A 606 7.44 -21.38 -4.87
N TYR A 607 7.06 -20.15 -4.50
CA TYR A 607 7.99 -19.12 -4.02
C TYR A 607 8.39 -19.29 -2.54
N GLU A 608 7.72 -20.18 -1.81
CA GLU A 608 7.80 -20.35 -0.35
C GLU A 608 9.23 -20.57 0.20
N ASP A 609 9.99 -21.48 -0.40
CA ASP A 609 11.36 -21.78 0.08
C ASP A 609 12.37 -20.70 -0.32
N MET A 610 12.09 -19.98 -1.40
CA MET A 610 12.87 -18.80 -1.79
C MET A 610 12.59 -17.63 -0.84
N PHE A 611 11.33 -17.35 -0.50
CA PHE A 611 10.97 -16.34 0.51
C PHE A 611 11.63 -16.63 1.86
N ARG A 612 11.59 -17.87 2.36
CA ARG A 612 12.28 -18.25 3.60
C ARG A 612 13.78 -17.94 3.55
N LYS A 613 14.46 -18.36 2.47
CA LYS A 613 15.91 -18.14 2.30
C LYS A 613 16.28 -16.67 2.08
N GLU A 614 15.41 -15.88 1.50
CA GLU A 614 15.63 -14.44 1.31
C GLU A 614 15.24 -13.62 2.54
N ILE A 615 14.35 -14.10 3.41
CA ILE A 615 14.05 -13.45 4.71
C ILE A 615 15.16 -13.74 5.73
N SER A 616 15.76 -14.93 5.72
CA SER A 616 16.77 -15.32 6.71
C SER A 616 18.09 -14.50 6.69
N LYS A 617 18.20 -13.50 5.82
CA LYS A 617 19.27 -12.49 5.90
C LYS A 617 19.03 -11.44 7.00
N TYR A 618 17.77 -11.19 7.37
CA TYR A 618 17.41 -10.26 8.45
C TYR A 618 17.65 -10.87 9.85
N ASP A 619 17.80 -12.19 9.96
CA ASP A 619 17.93 -12.93 11.22
C ASP A 619 19.09 -12.40 12.10
N HIS A 620 20.26 -12.09 11.52
CA HIS A 620 21.40 -11.54 12.25
C HIS A 620 21.05 -10.23 12.98
N ILE A 621 20.35 -9.30 12.31
CA ILE A 621 19.94 -8.03 12.94
C ILE A 621 18.84 -8.26 13.98
N CYS A 622 17.99 -9.28 13.80
CA CYS A 622 17.01 -9.70 14.80
C CYS A 622 17.67 -10.32 16.05
N GLU A 623 18.80 -11.01 15.89
CA GLU A 623 19.65 -11.49 16.98
C GLU A 623 20.37 -10.32 17.68
N ASP A 624 20.99 -9.40 16.95
CA ASP A 624 21.65 -8.20 17.51
C ASP A 624 20.67 -7.34 18.34
N ILE A 625 19.45 -7.14 17.82
CA ILE A 625 18.37 -6.43 18.54
C ILE A 625 17.95 -7.17 19.81
N SER A 626 17.90 -8.50 19.76
CA SER A 626 17.57 -9.32 20.94
C SER A 626 18.66 -9.23 22.01
N GLN A 627 19.94 -9.29 21.60
CA GLN A 627 21.08 -9.11 22.50
C GLN A 627 21.11 -7.71 23.13
N ASN A 628 20.83 -6.64 22.36
CA ASN A 628 20.73 -5.28 22.90
C ASN A 628 19.64 -5.14 23.98
N ILE A 629 18.53 -5.88 23.86
CA ILE A 629 17.44 -5.91 24.84
C ILE A 629 17.83 -6.74 26.08
N GLU A 630 18.45 -7.91 25.90
CA GLU A 630 18.92 -8.75 27.02
C GLU A 630 19.99 -8.04 27.86
N VAL A 631 20.96 -7.38 27.21
CA VAL A 631 22.00 -6.60 27.90
C VAL A 631 21.39 -5.38 28.60
N GLN A 632 20.36 -4.74 28.02
CA GLN A 632 19.60 -3.70 28.72
C GLN A 632 18.94 -4.24 29.99
N GLU A 633 18.24 -5.39 29.94
CA GLU A 633 17.57 -5.94 31.12
C GLU A 633 18.55 -6.25 32.26
N GLN A 634 19.73 -6.79 31.93
CA GLN A 634 20.78 -7.06 32.91
C GLN A 634 21.31 -5.74 33.53
N LEU A 635 21.57 -4.74 32.69
CA LEU A 635 22.08 -3.44 33.13
C LEU A 635 21.05 -2.66 33.96
N LEU A 636 19.76 -2.71 33.63
CA LEU A 636 18.69 -2.10 34.43
C LEU A 636 18.59 -2.72 35.83
N ARG A 637 18.75 -4.05 35.96
CA ARG A 637 18.79 -4.72 37.27
C ARG A 637 20.03 -4.32 38.08
N GLN A 638 21.19 -4.16 37.42
CA GLN A 638 22.41 -3.66 38.07
C GLN A 638 22.24 -2.20 38.54
N ILE A 639 21.68 -1.33 37.70
CA ILE A 639 21.37 0.07 38.05
C ILE A 639 20.40 0.13 39.23
N GLN A 640 19.38 -0.74 39.28
CA GLN A 640 18.45 -0.80 40.42
C GLN A 640 19.18 -1.12 41.73
N ALA A 641 19.99 -2.18 41.78
CA ALA A 641 20.74 -2.54 42.98
C ALA A 641 21.73 -1.43 43.42
N GLN A 642 22.42 -0.80 42.46
CA GLN A 642 23.29 0.35 42.71
C GLN A 642 22.51 1.59 43.21
N ASN A 643 21.28 1.79 42.74
CA ASN A 643 20.42 2.90 43.17
C ASN A 643 19.81 2.66 44.56
N GLU A 644 19.52 1.41 44.93
CA GLU A 644 19.10 1.03 46.29
C GLU A 644 20.23 1.28 47.30
N GLU A 645 21.46 0.83 47.00
CA GLU A 645 22.66 1.12 47.80
C GLU A 645 22.87 2.64 47.95
N PHE A 646 22.90 3.37 46.82
CA PHE A 646 22.99 4.83 46.78
C PHE A 646 21.90 5.54 47.61
N SER A 647 20.65 5.08 47.52
CA SER A 647 19.50 5.66 48.25
C SER A 647 19.67 5.55 49.76
N THR A 648 20.19 4.41 50.24
CA THR A 648 20.43 4.20 51.68
C THR A 648 21.63 4.98 52.22
N VAL A 649 22.74 5.03 51.48
CA VAL A 649 23.96 5.75 51.91
C VAL A 649 23.75 7.26 51.98
N PHE A 650 23.00 7.83 51.03
CA PHE A 650 22.76 9.28 50.94
C PHE A 650 21.44 9.73 51.61
N ASN A 651 20.71 8.84 52.31
CA ASN A 651 19.40 9.12 52.92
C ASN A 651 18.43 9.85 51.97
N LEU A 652 18.24 9.32 50.75
CA LEU A 652 17.46 9.99 49.71
C LEU A 652 16.00 10.25 50.09
N GLU A 653 15.41 9.48 51.01
CA GLU A 653 14.03 9.70 51.48
C GLU A 653 13.87 11.01 52.27
N ASP A 654 14.76 11.28 53.23
CA ASP A 654 14.78 12.53 54.00
C ASP A 654 15.05 13.75 53.11
N TYR A 655 15.92 13.58 52.11
CA TYR A 655 16.17 14.59 51.08
C TYR A 655 14.92 14.85 50.22
N LYS A 656 14.24 13.81 49.72
CA LYS A 656 13.01 13.95 48.93
C LYS A 656 11.92 14.65 49.73
N ALA A 657 11.67 14.24 50.97
CA ALA A 657 10.70 14.89 51.86
C ALA A 657 11.05 16.37 52.14
N SER A 658 12.34 16.69 52.29
CA SER A 658 12.80 18.07 52.50
C SER A 658 12.68 18.93 51.23
N ARG A 659 12.95 18.35 50.05
CA ARG A 659 12.78 18.98 48.72
C ARG A 659 11.32 19.28 48.43
N GLU A 660 10.43 18.31 48.65
CA GLU A 660 8.98 18.47 48.48
C GLU A 660 8.40 19.54 49.42
N LYS A 661 8.84 19.57 50.69
CA LYS A 661 8.47 20.61 51.65
C LYS A 661 8.89 22.01 51.19
N CYS A 662 10.07 22.14 50.57
CA CYS A 662 10.52 23.40 49.97
C CYS A 662 9.65 23.81 48.78
N TYR A 663 9.31 22.87 47.89
CA TYR A 663 8.44 23.14 46.73
C TYR A 663 7.05 23.64 47.15
N ASN A 664 6.43 23.00 48.15
CA ASN A 664 5.15 23.44 48.71
C ASN A 664 5.24 24.86 49.33
N GLN A 665 6.38 25.23 49.93
CA GLN A 665 6.62 26.58 50.45
C GLN A 665 6.78 27.63 49.32
N ILE A 666 7.53 27.29 48.27
CA ILE A 666 7.68 28.15 47.08
C ILE A 666 6.32 28.37 46.41
N GLN A 667 5.54 27.32 46.18
CA GLN A 667 4.21 27.41 45.56
C GLN A 667 3.25 28.28 46.40
N ALA A 668 3.18 28.07 47.72
CA ALA A 668 2.36 28.89 48.61
C ALA A 668 2.76 30.37 48.61
N ALA A 669 4.06 30.66 48.54
CA ALA A 669 4.57 32.03 48.43
C ALA A 669 4.16 32.69 47.10
N ILE A 670 4.21 31.95 45.98
CA ILE A 670 3.81 32.44 44.64
C ILE A 670 2.32 32.73 44.60
N SER A 671 1.47 31.84 45.13
CA SER A 671 0.03 32.08 45.22
C SER A 671 -0.30 33.35 46.01
N LYS A 672 0.35 33.56 47.17
CA LYS A 672 0.13 34.76 47.99
C LYS A 672 0.70 36.03 47.38
N TYR A 673 1.85 35.97 46.69
CA TYR A 673 2.36 37.10 45.93
C TYR A 673 1.37 37.52 44.82
N ARG A 674 0.84 36.56 44.05
CA ARG A 674 -0.13 36.83 42.97
C ARG A 674 -1.42 37.48 43.49
N GLU A 675 -2.01 36.92 44.54
CA GLU A 675 -3.19 37.46 45.22
C GLU A 675 -2.97 38.92 45.65
N ILE A 676 -1.83 39.22 46.27
CA ILE A 676 -1.50 40.58 46.73
C ILE A 676 -1.26 41.53 45.55
N LYS A 677 -0.51 41.09 44.53
CA LYS A 677 -0.22 41.87 43.31
C LYS A 677 -1.49 42.27 42.56
N GLU A 678 -2.47 41.36 42.47
CA GLU A 678 -3.78 41.62 41.87
C GLU A 678 -4.55 42.71 42.63
N ASN A 679 -4.66 42.58 43.97
CA ASN A 679 -5.30 43.58 44.83
C ASN A 679 -4.64 44.98 44.72
N VAL A 680 -3.31 45.05 44.66
CA VAL A 680 -2.57 46.32 44.47
C VAL A 680 -2.91 46.94 43.11
N ASN A 681 -2.92 46.14 42.04
CA ASN A 681 -3.24 46.61 40.69
C ASN A 681 -4.68 47.11 40.56
N GLU A 682 -5.66 46.46 41.21
CA GLU A 682 -7.04 46.96 41.28
C GLU A 682 -7.12 48.31 42.01
N GLY A 683 -6.40 48.47 43.13
CA GLY A 683 -6.31 49.74 43.86
C GLY A 683 -5.72 50.87 43.01
N LEU A 684 -4.60 50.63 42.33
CA LEU A 684 -3.97 51.62 41.43
C LEU A 684 -4.94 52.04 40.31
N LYS A 685 -5.59 51.06 39.65
CA LYS A 685 -6.58 51.29 38.60
C LYS A 685 -7.80 52.08 39.10
N PHE A 686 -8.28 51.79 40.30
CA PHE A 686 -9.35 52.54 40.95
C PHE A 686 -8.96 54.01 41.14
N TYR A 687 -7.79 54.30 41.73
CA TYR A 687 -7.37 55.67 41.99
C TYR A 687 -7.10 56.50 40.72
N VAL A 688 -6.61 55.89 39.64
CA VAL A 688 -6.50 56.56 38.33
C VAL A 688 -7.89 56.88 37.77
N THR A 689 -8.81 55.91 37.77
CA THR A 689 -10.20 56.10 37.27
C THR A 689 -10.94 57.18 38.08
N LEU A 690 -10.70 57.24 39.39
CA LEU A 690 -11.25 58.26 40.28
C LEU A 690 -10.64 59.64 40.02
N GLN A 691 -9.35 59.72 39.70
CA GLN A 691 -8.67 60.97 39.38
C GLN A 691 -9.24 61.62 38.11
N ASP A 692 -9.52 60.83 37.07
CA ASP A 692 -10.20 61.30 35.85
C ASP A 692 -11.63 61.80 36.17
N ALA A 693 -12.37 61.07 37.02
CA ALA A 693 -13.72 61.43 37.41
C ALA A 693 -13.79 62.73 38.25
N ILE A 694 -12.83 62.93 39.17
CA ILE A 694 -12.68 64.17 39.94
C ILE A 694 -12.23 65.31 39.01
N THR A 695 -11.28 65.07 38.09
CA THR A 695 -10.82 66.07 37.11
C THR A 695 -11.97 66.55 36.22
N ASN A 696 -12.85 65.65 35.78
CA ASN A 696 -14.04 66.01 35.02
C ASN A 696 -15.00 66.91 35.83
N VAL A 697 -15.22 66.60 37.11
CA VAL A 697 -16.01 67.49 38.01
C VAL A 697 -15.30 68.82 38.23
N LYS A 698 -13.97 68.85 38.40
CA LYS A 698 -13.19 70.08 38.53
C LYS A 698 -13.37 71.00 37.32
N GLN A 699 -13.41 70.46 36.10
CA GLN A 699 -13.71 71.25 34.92
C GLN A 699 -15.13 71.84 35.00
N GLN A 700 -16.15 71.03 35.31
CA GLN A 700 -17.54 71.50 35.47
C GLN A 700 -17.67 72.58 36.56
N CYS A 701 -16.93 72.46 37.67
CA CYS A 701 -16.84 73.49 38.70
C CYS A 701 -16.16 74.76 38.18
N SER A 702 -15.08 74.63 37.41
CA SER A 702 -14.33 75.77 36.84
C SER A 702 -15.15 76.52 35.80
N ASP A 703 -15.86 75.81 34.92
CA ASP A 703 -16.77 76.38 33.91
C ASP A 703 -17.95 77.10 34.57
N PHE A 704 -18.51 76.53 35.64
CA PHE A 704 -19.53 77.16 36.47
C PHE A 704 -19.00 78.45 37.11
N VAL A 705 -17.85 78.40 37.79
CA VAL A 705 -17.24 79.57 38.44
C VAL A 705 -16.90 80.67 37.43
N MET A 706 -16.38 80.32 36.24
CA MET A 706 -16.11 81.29 35.17
C MET A 706 -17.40 81.95 34.65
N THR A 707 -18.43 81.15 34.36
CA THR A 707 -19.75 81.67 33.93
C THR A 707 -20.35 82.60 34.99
N ARG A 708 -20.23 82.21 36.27
CA ARG A 708 -20.68 83.00 37.41
C ARG A 708 -19.86 84.28 37.60
N SER A 709 -18.56 84.28 37.31
CA SER A 709 -17.69 85.46 37.32
C SER A 709 -18.06 86.46 36.23
N ILE A 710 -18.40 85.99 35.02
CA ILE A 710 -18.89 86.86 33.94
C ILE A 710 -20.22 87.52 34.34
N GLN A 711 -21.20 86.73 34.80
CA GLN A 711 -22.46 87.24 35.35
C GLN A 711 -22.26 88.23 36.51
N CYS A 712 -21.21 88.04 37.32
CA CYS A 712 -20.86 88.93 38.40
C CYS A 712 -20.37 90.29 37.88
N GLN A 713 -19.52 90.30 36.86
CA GLN A 713 -19.03 91.53 36.23
C GLN A 713 -20.16 92.28 35.49
N GLU A 714 -20.95 91.60 34.67
CA GLU A 714 -22.10 92.20 33.96
C GLU A 714 -23.08 92.86 34.94
N MET A 715 -23.42 92.17 36.05
CA MET A 715 -24.29 92.72 37.09
C MET A 715 -23.68 93.92 37.82
N ILE A 716 -22.35 93.95 38.03
CA ILE A 716 -21.66 95.11 38.60
C ILE A 716 -21.70 96.30 37.64
N GLU A 717 -21.48 96.09 36.34
CA GLU A 717 -21.54 97.14 35.32
C GLU A 717 -22.96 97.72 35.19
N ASP A 718 -24.00 96.89 35.18
CA ASP A 718 -25.39 97.38 35.11
C ASP A 718 -25.85 98.08 36.41
N VAL A 719 -25.43 97.60 37.59
CA VAL A 719 -25.68 98.31 38.86
C VAL A 719 -24.95 99.67 38.88
N GLN A 720 -23.74 99.76 38.34
CA GLN A 720 -23.02 101.03 38.19
C GLN A 720 -23.72 101.97 37.20
N ARG A 721 -24.20 101.47 36.05
CA ARG A 721 -24.99 102.26 35.07
C ARG A 721 -26.28 102.82 35.69
N GLN A 722 -26.97 102.04 36.50
CA GLN A 722 -28.16 102.51 37.24
C GLN A 722 -27.82 103.58 38.29
N MET A 723 -26.58 103.64 38.79
CA MET A 723 -26.14 104.70 39.72
C MET A 723 -25.64 105.97 39.00
N SER A 724 -25.11 105.87 37.77
CA SER A 724 -24.61 107.03 37.01
C SER A 724 -25.68 107.75 36.17
N GLY A 725 -26.80 107.09 35.85
CA GLY A 725 -27.90 107.66 35.05
C GLY A 725 -28.78 108.74 35.73
N LEU A 726 -28.35 109.33 36.85
CA LEU A 726 -29.19 110.20 37.71
C LEU A 726 -28.58 111.60 37.95
N SER A 727 -28.02 112.25 36.92
CA SER A 727 -27.58 113.66 37.02
C SER A 727 -27.61 114.43 35.70
N PHE A 728 -28.61 115.33 35.60
CA PHE A 728 -28.78 116.38 34.56
C PHE A 728 -28.95 115.87 33.11
N GLN A 729 -29.88 116.40 32.31
CA GLN A 729 -30.32 117.80 32.23
C GLN A 729 -31.81 117.92 31.83
N ASP A 730 -32.44 119.05 32.16
CA ASP A 730 -33.82 119.39 31.79
C ASP A 730 -33.89 120.83 31.23
N ARG A 731 -34.93 121.10 30.41
CA ARG A 731 -35.40 122.37 29.81
C ARG A 731 -34.69 122.98 28.58
N ARG A 732 -35.45 122.91 27.47
CA ARG A 732 -35.76 124.02 26.49
C ARG A 732 -34.61 124.42 25.52
N ASN A 733 -34.86 124.99 24.33
CA ASN A 733 -36.06 125.66 23.82
C ASN A 733 -36.28 125.56 22.28
N SER A 734 -37.54 125.61 21.84
CA SER A 734 -38.11 126.09 20.55
C SER A 734 -37.30 126.18 19.23
N GLY A 735 -37.84 125.65 18.12
CA GLY A 735 -37.50 126.02 16.73
C GLY A 735 -38.30 125.24 15.65
N PRO A 736 -38.77 125.81 14.51
CA PRO A 736 -39.79 125.15 13.66
C PRO A 736 -39.49 124.96 12.14
N TYR A 737 -39.70 123.74 11.63
CA TYR A 737 -40.03 123.36 10.22
C TYR A 737 -39.02 123.74 9.08
N PRO A 738 -39.14 123.24 7.83
CA PRO A 738 -40.01 122.17 7.29
C PRO A 738 -39.28 121.04 6.48
N SER A 739 -40.07 120.05 6.06
CA SER A 739 -40.03 119.32 4.77
C SER A 739 -38.85 118.43 4.30
N VAL A 740 -39.20 117.14 4.13
CA VAL A 740 -39.12 116.36 2.86
C VAL A 740 -37.75 116.20 2.16
N HIS A 741 -37.15 115.00 2.29
CA HIS A 741 -37.21 114.00 1.20
C HIS A 741 -36.81 112.56 1.62
N GLN A 742 -37.36 111.60 0.87
CA GLN A 742 -36.98 110.18 0.72
C GLN A 742 -35.56 110.00 0.09
N PRO A 743 -34.99 108.77 -0.10
CA PRO A 743 -35.62 107.43 0.00
C PRO A 743 -34.82 106.30 0.73
N THR A 744 -35.53 105.20 0.98
CA THR A 744 -35.12 103.78 0.99
C THR A 744 -33.70 103.35 1.44
N ALA A 745 -33.65 102.66 2.59
CA ALA A 745 -32.85 101.46 2.83
C ALA A 745 -33.79 100.47 3.56
N THR A 746 -34.16 99.28 3.04
CA THR A 746 -33.39 98.03 2.94
C THR A 746 -32.86 97.52 4.29
N SER A 747 -33.18 96.31 4.75
CA SER A 747 -34.06 95.26 4.18
C SER A 747 -34.43 94.20 5.21
N SER A 748 -35.56 93.52 5.00
CA SER A 748 -36.00 92.32 5.74
C SER A 748 -35.07 91.09 5.48
N PRO A 749 -35.10 90.05 6.34
CA PRO A 749 -34.23 88.84 6.24
C PRO A 749 -34.75 87.83 5.18
N PRO A 750 -34.15 86.63 4.96
CA PRO A 750 -33.01 85.93 5.59
C PRO A 750 -31.91 85.64 4.52
N PRO A 751 -31.24 84.46 4.33
CA PRO A 751 -30.92 83.28 5.16
C PRO A 751 -29.43 82.79 5.05
N GLN A 752 -29.16 81.60 5.62
CA GLN A 752 -28.26 80.52 5.12
C GLN A 752 -26.72 80.68 4.93
N GLU A 753 -26.06 79.57 5.29
CA GLU A 753 -24.92 78.89 4.63
C GLU A 753 -23.50 79.50 4.54
N THR A 754 -22.56 78.74 5.15
CA THR A 754 -21.15 78.53 4.72
C THR A 754 -20.15 79.70 4.84
N HIS A 755 -18.83 79.49 4.86
CA HIS A 755 -18.01 78.27 4.70
C HIS A 755 -16.79 78.26 5.67
N ASN A 756 -16.07 77.14 5.77
CA ASN A 756 -14.86 76.99 6.60
C ASN A 756 -13.64 77.70 5.97
N PRO A 757 -12.61 78.10 6.75
CA PRO A 757 -11.34 77.35 6.65
C PRO A 757 -10.52 77.25 7.95
N SER A 758 -9.63 76.24 8.04
CA SER A 758 -8.70 76.06 9.17
C SER A 758 -7.37 75.40 8.75
N HIS A 759 -6.22 76.04 9.09
CA HIS A 759 -4.81 75.57 9.00
C HIS A 759 -3.82 76.77 9.19
N PRO A 760 -2.48 76.61 9.39
CA PRO A 760 -1.71 75.51 10.03
C PRO A 760 -0.43 75.96 10.85
N HIS A 761 0.40 74.98 11.30
CA HIS A 761 1.89 75.02 11.43
C HIS A 761 2.59 75.71 12.67
N PRO A 762 3.92 75.51 12.95
CA PRO A 762 4.93 74.51 12.46
C PRO A 762 6.01 73.93 13.46
N GLN A 763 6.66 72.81 13.07
CA GLN A 763 8.12 72.42 13.19
C GLN A 763 8.82 72.16 14.57
N ALA A 764 9.90 71.35 14.73
CA ALA A 764 10.75 70.38 13.94
C ALA A 764 11.58 69.49 14.97
N PRO A 765 12.81 68.88 14.77
CA PRO A 765 13.68 68.58 13.59
C PRO A 765 14.44 67.20 13.52
N TYR A 766 14.70 66.73 12.28
CA TYR A 766 15.87 66.00 11.67
C TYR A 766 16.83 65.03 12.40
N TYR A 767 17.00 63.80 11.85
CA TYR A 767 18.01 63.47 10.78
C TYR A 767 17.70 62.15 10.00
N ARG A 768 18.59 61.70 9.09
CA ARG A 768 18.41 60.71 7.98
C ARG A 768 19.77 60.00 7.67
N PRO A 769 20.00 59.12 6.64
CA PRO A 769 19.15 58.49 5.58
C PRO A 769 19.24 56.92 5.60
N PRO A 770 18.73 56.09 4.64
CA PRO A 770 18.39 56.37 3.23
C PRO A 770 17.05 55.78 2.66
N GLU A 771 17.12 54.87 1.68
CA GLU A 771 16.36 54.90 0.41
C GLU A 771 16.35 53.51 -0.30
N GLN A 772 15.66 53.16 -1.41
CA GLN A 772 14.85 53.84 -2.47
C GLN A 772 13.75 52.81 -2.96
N VAL A 773 12.51 53.12 -3.43
CA VAL A 773 12.03 53.69 -4.74
C VAL A 773 12.09 52.67 -5.92
N SER A 774 11.13 52.46 -6.85
CA SER A 774 10.01 53.25 -7.46
C SER A 774 8.90 52.32 -8.07
N ARG A 775 7.56 52.56 -7.97
CA ARG A 775 6.61 53.36 -8.84
C ARG A 775 6.01 52.63 -10.10
N PRO A 776 4.95 53.15 -10.80
CA PRO A 776 3.67 53.74 -10.31
C PRO A 776 2.38 53.52 -11.20
N GLY A 777 1.19 53.90 -10.69
CA GLY A 777 0.04 54.43 -11.48
C GLY A 777 -0.99 53.41 -12.01
N TYR A 778 -2.27 53.75 -12.29
CA TYR A 778 -3.03 55.03 -12.22
C TYR A 778 -4.50 54.76 -11.77
N SER A 779 -5.33 55.79 -11.50
CA SER A 779 -6.56 55.63 -10.69
C SER A 779 -7.70 56.68 -10.87
N MET A 780 -8.88 56.37 -10.30
CA MET A 780 -10.05 57.25 -9.99
C MET A 780 -10.96 57.66 -11.18
N PRO A 781 -12.22 58.17 -10.98
CA PRO A 781 -12.90 58.58 -9.73
C PRO A 781 -14.34 57.94 -9.55
N PRO A 782 -15.39 58.51 -8.89
CA PRO A 782 -15.96 57.86 -7.70
C PRO A 782 -17.52 57.73 -7.62
N TYR A 783 -18.05 56.87 -6.73
CA TYR A 783 -19.38 57.01 -6.08
C TYR A 783 -19.55 55.99 -4.92
N GLY A 784 -20.52 56.19 -4.04
CA GLY A 784 -20.96 55.29 -2.96
C GLY A 784 -22.09 55.92 -2.12
N PRO A 785 -22.59 55.29 -1.03
CA PRO A 785 -22.33 53.95 -0.50
C PRO A 785 -23.56 52.99 -0.64
N PRO A 786 -23.43 51.72 -0.22
CA PRO A 786 -24.51 51.14 0.61
C PRO A 786 -24.04 50.23 1.78
N PRO A 787 -24.93 49.90 2.75
CA PRO A 787 -24.65 48.97 3.86
C PRO A 787 -24.56 47.47 3.42
N PRO A 788 -24.22 46.53 4.33
CA PRO A 788 -23.81 45.18 3.94
C PRO A 788 -24.95 44.31 3.40
N TYR A 789 -24.69 43.66 2.26
CA TYR A 789 -25.61 42.72 1.62
C TYR A 789 -25.48 41.30 2.18
N GLN A 790 -26.62 40.60 2.22
CA GLN A 790 -26.73 39.19 2.59
C GLN A 790 -26.25 38.28 1.44
N ALA A 791 -25.89 37.04 1.76
CA ALA A 791 -25.76 35.99 0.76
C ALA A 791 -27.14 35.69 0.11
N PRO A 792 -27.22 35.37 -1.20
CA PRO A 792 -28.51 35.22 -1.89
C PRO A 792 -29.38 34.04 -1.39
N HIS A 793 -30.61 34.37 -1.01
CA HIS A 793 -31.76 33.45 -0.95
C HIS A 793 -32.18 33.01 -2.37
N GLY A 794 -33.10 32.05 -2.59
CA GLY A 794 -34.05 31.41 -1.68
C GLY A 794 -34.67 30.13 -2.31
N GLN A 795 -35.88 29.68 -1.95
CA GLN A 795 -36.98 30.35 -1.23
C GLN A 795 -37.65 29.46 -0.15
N ALA A 796 -38.47 30.09 0.69
CA ALA A 796 -39.34 29.49 1.72
C ALA A 796 -40.83 29.54 1.24
N PRO A 797 -41.90 29.23 2.04
CA PRO A 797 -41.96 28.92 3.47
C PRO A 797 -42.93 27.80 3.94
N GLN A 798 -42.93 27.60 5.27
CA GLN A 798 -43.97 27.00 6.16
C GLN A 798 -45.38 27.64 5.95
N PRO A 799 -46.54 27.07 6.42
CA PRO A 799 -46.75 26.60 7.82
C PRO A 799 -47.80 25.50 8.16
N TYR A 800 -47.82 25.17 9.48
CA TYR A 800 -48.85 24.55 10.36
C TYR A 800 -48.79 23.03 10.72
N PRO A 801 -49.13 22.65 11.98
CA PRO A 801 -49.17 21.27 12.51
C PRO A 801 -50.61 20.84 12.96
N PRO A 802 -50.82 19.80 13.80
CA PRO A 802 -50.29 18.43 13.85
C PRO A 802 -51.41 17.36 13.76
N GLN A 803 -51.11 16.08 13.48
CA GLN A 803 -52.02 14.97 13.88
C GLN A 803 -51.36 13.58 13.97
N ALA A 804 -52.14 12.59 14.44
CA ALA A 804 -51.69 11.30 14.99
C ALA A 804 -51.83 10.11 13.99
N PRO A 805 -51.27 8.91 14.28
CA PRO A 805 -51.12 7.83 13.29
C PRO A 805 -52.18 6.72 13.40
N GLN A 806 -52.37 5.92 12.33
CA GLN A 806 -52.73 4.49 12.41
C GLN A 806 -52.65 3.75 11.06
N GLN A 807 -52.19 2.48 11.11
CA GLN A 807 -52.55 1.31 10.25
C GLN A 807 -52.32 1.41 8.71
N GLN A 808 -51.98 0.33 7.97
CA GLN A 808 -52.37 -1.08 8.13
C GLN A 808 -51.22 -2.10 7.95
N GLN A 809 -51.58 -3.37 8.21
CA GLN A 809 -50.82 -4.63 8.23
C GLN A 809 -51.52 -5.59 7.20
N PRO A 810 -51.31 -6.94 7.10
CA PRO A 810 -50.41 -7.88 7.79
C PRO A 810 -49.62 -8.81 6.79
N PRO A 811 -49.43 -10.15 6.95
CA PRO A 811 -48.18 -10.67 7.54
C PRO A 811 -47.53 -11.91 6.86
N TYR A 812 -46.44 -12.38 7.48
CA TYR A 812 -45.90 -13.75 7.39
C TYR A 812 -46.89 -14.85 7.82
N PRO A 813 -46.61 -16.12 7.45
CA PRO A 813 -46.89 -17.29 8.29
C PRO A 813 -45.60 -17.92 8.86
N SER A 814 -45.68 -18.51 10.07
CA SER A 814 -44.59 -19.27 10.69
C SER A 814 -45.13 -20.32 11.68
N TRP A 815 -44.54 -21.52 11.71
CA TRP A 815 -44.83 -22.63 12.64
C TRP A 815 -43.51 -23.42 12.85
N GLN A 816 -43.01 -23.61 14.09
CA GLN A 816 -43.20 -24.80 14.98
C GLN A 816 -42.72 -26.13 14.34
N GLN A 817 -42.00 -27.05 15.00
CA GLN A 817 -41.50 -27.26 16.39
C GLN A 817 -40.23 -28.17 16.32
N GLY A 818 -39.45 -28.52 17.37
CA GLY A 818 -39.48 -28.24 18.82
C GLY A 818 -38.62 -29.24 19.65
N SER A 819 -38.49 -29.01 20.97
CA SER A 819 -37.99 -29.93 22.03
C SER A 819 -36.49 -30.24 22.22
N TYR A 820 -36.13 -30.32 23.51
CA TYR A 820 -34.87 -30.77 24.12
C TYR A 820 -34.61 -32.28 23.95
N TYR A 821 -33.34 -32.73 23.94
CA TYR A 821 -32.75 -33.67 24.94
C TYR A 821 -31.23 -33.92 24.72
N ASP A 822 -30.53 -34.23 25.82
CA ASP A 822 -29.17 -34.80 25.96
C ASP A 822 -29.30 -35.84 27.11
N PRO A 823 -28.64 -37.03 27.17
CA PRO A 823 -27.19 -37.17 26.95
C PRO A 823 -26.65 -38.54 26.43
N GLN A 824 -25.30 -38.65 26.41
CA GLN A 824 -24.46 -39.88 26.40
C GLN A 824 -24.52 -40.86 25.21
N ALA A 825 -23.37 -41.14 24.56
CA ALA A 825 -22.60 -42.39 24.77
C ALA A 825 -21.39 -42.64 23.81
N GLN A 826 -20.23 -42.94 24.41
CA GLN A 826 -19.17 -43.87 23.97
C GLN A 826 -18.29 -43.62 22.71
N GLN A 827 -17.11 -44.26 22.73
CA GLN A 827 -16.04 -44.24 21.70
C GLN A 827 -16.11 -45.50 20.80
N PRO A 828 -15.20 -45.65 19.83
CA PRO A 828 -14.04 -46.51 20.13
C PRO A 828 -12.67 -46.00 19.61
N ARG A 829 -11.59 -46.45 20.27
CA ARG A 829 -10.18 -46.31 19.85
C ARG A 829 -9.69 -47.58 19.12
N PRO A 830 -8.67 -47.48 18.24
CA PRO A 830 -7.71 -48.56 17.99
C PRO A 830 -6.58 -48.56 19.06
N PRO A 831 -5.93 -49.71 19.34
CA PRO A 831 -4.99 -49.85 20.47
C PRO A 831 -3.49 -49.72 20.10
N TYR A 832 -2.67 -49.45 21.12
CA TYR A 832 -1.21 -49.64 21.11
C TYR A 832 -0.84 -51.11 21.44
N SER A 833 0.23 -51.64 20.83
CA SER A 833 1.18 -52.54 21.52
C SER A 833 2.48 -52.69 20.71
N ALA A 834 3.62 -52.71 21.40
CA ALA A 834 4.92 -53.17 20.90
C ALA A 834 5.42 -54.31 21.82
N PRO A 835 6.43 -55.10 21.42
CA PRO A 835 7.80 -54.69 21.76
C PRO A 835 8.90 -55.00 20.71
N ASN A 836 10.09 -54.48 21.01
CA ASN A 836 11.40 -54.57 20.33
C ASN A 836 12.05 -55.99 20.44
N PRO A 837 13.27 -56.30 19.91
CA PRO A 837 14.21 -55.49 19.09
C PRO A 837 14.90 -56.25 17.91
N TYR A 838 16.00 -55.66 17.37
CA TYR A 838 17.10 -56.21 16.53
C TYR A 838 16.98 -56.16 14.99
N LEU A 839 17.69 -55.21 14.35
CA LEU A 839 18.91 -55.45 13.52
C LEU A 839 19.42 -54.16 12.84
N HIS A 840 20.71 -54.11 12.50
CA HIS A 840 21.37 -52.93 11.89
C HIS A 840 21.23 -52.88 10.35
N PRO A 841 21.12 -51.68 9.74
CA PRO A 841 21.45 -51.46 8.33
C PRO A 841 22.96 -51.21 8.13
N PRO A 842 23.59 -51.70 7.03
CA PRO A 842 25.00 -51.46 6.73
C PRO A 842 25.23 -50.13 5.97
N GLN A 843 26.39 -49.51 6.18
CA GLN A 843 26.88 -48.38 5.36
C GLN A 843 27.58 -48.86 4.09
N PRO A 844 27.49 -48.14 2.95
CA PRO A 844 28.37 -48.32 1.80
C PRO A 844 29.72 -47.59 2.01
N GLN A 845 30.83 -48.27 1.72
CA GLN A 845 32.19 -47.68 1.70
C GLN A 845 32.54 -47.09 0.33
N PRO A 846 33.44 -46.08 0.26
CA PRO A 846 33.96 -45.54 -1.00
C PRO A 846 35.08 -46.40 -1.61
N PRO A 847 35.22 -46.46 -2.95
CA PRO A 847 36.30 -47.18 -3.62
C PRO A 847 37.61 -46.37 -3.70
N HIS A 848 38.74 -47.03 -3.41
CA HIS A 848 40.10 -46.50 -3.62
C HIS A 848 40.86 -47.33 -4.66
N GLN A 849 41.21 -46.71 -5.79
CA GLN A 849 42.27 -47.05 -6.77
C GLN A 849 42.21 -45.97 -7.87
N GLY A 850 43.28 -45.57 -8.57
CA GLY A 850 44.72 -45.87 -8.48
C GLY A 850 45.46 -44.87 -9.41
N GLY A 851 46.73 -44.55 -9.14
CA GLY A 851 47.41 -43.41 -9.78
C GLY A 851 47.77 -43.58 -11.26
N GLY A 852 47.81 -42.46 -11.99
CA GLY A 852 48.30 -42.38 -13.39
C GLY A 852 48.90 -41.00 -13.70
N TYR A 853 50.10 -40.98 -14.29
CA TYR A 853 50.85 -39.76 -14.63
C TYR A 853 50.36 -39.15 -15.95
N TYR A 854 50.33 -37.82 -16.09
CA TYR A 854 51.41 -37.07 -16.78
C TYR A 854 51.21 -35.53 -16.74
N ARG A 855 52.31 -34.80 -16.97
CA ARG A 855 52.29 -33.38 -17.38
C ARG A 855 51.94 -33.29 -18.87
N HIS A 856 51.12 -32.30 -19.27
CA HIS A 856 51.69 -31.08 -19.85
C HIS A 856 50.74 -29.87 -19.81
#